data_AF-A0A133Z0G7-F1
#
_entry.id   AF-A0A133Z0G7-F1
#
_cell.length_a   1.000
_cell.length_b   1.000
_cell.length_c   1.000
_cell.angle_alpha   90.00
_cell.angle_beta   90.00
_cell.angle_gamma   90.00
#
_symmetry.space_group_name_H-M   'P 1'
#
loop_
_entity.id
_entity.type
_entity.pdbx_description
1 polymer ?
#
loop_
_entity_poly.entity_id
_entity_poly.type
_entity_poly.pdbx_seq_one_letter_code
_entity_poly.pdbx_strand_id
1 'polypeptide(L)'
;MNLAKCKVGFIVSKKRIARNVVSAGLCAVLVGSGVAVSSISYVAGEGIPSALASTPDENTPITFKDPNLKQALLRSLKNPDMRVIASSATEITYADAKKVTEMTGAYNLSHSGITDLSGLEAFTNLEKLEFPTNQITDLTPLAKLTKLKHLVFNKINEHGTKPLDLAPLANLTNLEYLDMAKNHIADLSPIKNLTKLTYLNFIQNDITSIEPLRNLTSLTRLYPRANNIKDISPLQGLTKLTEKPNFKGMNIAVSVSGSSIDLSEHIKPWDGTKITVVDGAYDQSTHIGKPSGTKNTAIFTFSNYSTAEFTGTITVTFTGEKELTFPDANLKNALLKLLKSQHIIKDDATKITDVDASKVTDLSGLAGSDATPLNEKIADLTGLGYFKNVTKLSLNNQNISSLEKIASLTKLKDLNVSNNKISSVAPLKDLSALKNLNVSNNMISDVTSLKDLSKLEKLDVSNNAIVDANMFSSFTLSGEAITLTGNKIAVPLPDAVASKVNDAKNQSVLVEAKELTATLEGNLVGINPDPDVADLAWTTAQQAGSDIVPAKATLTKIPAKPSDVAFTLKKNKWEATYHVNFQAAIDKLHARVAAAGGTPEEKAQVDGMINKAGTNLYSIEVAISLLGHVQSGDTQTDPTIEQGSTQLEKLLNGADGIKATENYKQADDNLKSAYDQAITDGKAIYDKLSSTPEQVKAAAEAITNALSALNGDANVKKAKDDLQTKLTAAQQSISDLQGKLQTAQQQAAAAQAKINELNQKIGTLNGQITTLNQQAEALKTSNTQKQAKIGELSAQVNQLTEQVAQLTTDKQGLQNQLTAAQASVRDLTTKLDTANGKVQTLTNDLNTAQQQARVDQATIAQTQQKVTELTQQLSAATTEKQQLVADNTQKQAKITELTGNITSLNDKIAALQTEIANLKKAQVTPPSGSHNEGGGTTGQGTASNHAIQSLKRVWGITAYDTMRTINSIAFPDSSQYAVLTTGESYWDALSASGLAGKLQAPVLLTQGASLSEQTRLELVRLGVQKVYICGGVNAISKSVEDELAALGIAVERVAGARASDTANEVAQHLEQTDEAFLATSWGYEDALSVAPYNYATKKPLFLTDYTTGLLDENTLAAMKAQGITRIHIVGGTSVVPQAVEDQLREQGIQIDRIAGETAYDTSIALADFLLTKGMHANNVGVATGWGFADALSGAALCGKNNSILLLADASNVRAVKDVIEPHKSDITNAYIFGGEKVVASTVYEAISEL
;
A
#
# COMPACT_ATOMS: atom_id res chain seq x y z
N MET A 1 28.06 -43.51 30.46
CA MET A 1 29.39 -44.15 30.63
C MET A 1 30.10 -43.52 31.83
N ASN A 2 31.19 -44.10 32.34
CA ASN A 2 31.54 -43.97 33.77
C ASN A 2 32.61 -42.92 34.12
N LEU A 3 32.37 -42.19 35.23
CA LEU A 3 33.33 -41.70 36.24
C LEU A 3 34.41 -40.63 35.96
N ALA A 4 34.68 -39.86 37.04
CA ALA A 4 35.98 -39.29 37.48
C ALA A 4 36.54 -38.02 36.80
N LYS A 5 37.28 -37.10 37.48
CA LYS A 5 37.34 -36.66 38.91
C LYS A 5 38.35 -35.48 39.03
N CYS A 6 38.19 -34.60 40.05
CA CYS A 6 39.25 -33.72 40.64
C CYS A 6 39.82 -32.57 39.77
N LYS A 7 40.49 -31.49 40.27
CA LYS A 7 40.55 -30.80 41.60
C LYS A 7 41.28 -29.42 41.49
N VAL A 8 40.81 -28.41 42.27
CA VAL A 8 41.57 -27.40 43.09
C VAL A 8 42.59 -26.41 42.46
N GLY A 9 42.56 -25.14 42.90
CA GLY A 9 43.63 -24.11 42.79
C GLY A 9 43.12 -22.73 42.28
N PHE A 10 42.83 -21.63 43.00
CA PHE A 10 43.17 -21.01 44.31
C PHE A 10 44.19 -19.83 44.22
N ILE A 11 43.91 -18.68 44.90
CA ILE A 11 44.75 -17.44 45.09
C ILE A 11 44.89 -16.52 43.84
N VAL A 12 44.53 -15.21 43.73
CA VAL A 12 43.96 -14.11 44.58
C VAL A 12 44.94 -13.29 45.47
N SER A 13 45.14 -11.96 45.40
CA SER A 13 44.84 -10.87 44.41
C SER A 13 45.56 -9.53 44.79
N LYS A 14 45.51 -8.48 43.93
CA LYS A 14 45.85 -7.05 44.24
C LYS A 14 44.77 -6.15 43.56
N LYS A 15 44.10 -5.14 44.16
CA LYS A 15 44.49 -3.94 44.96
C LYS A 15 45.31 -2.91 44.14
N ARG A 16 45.06 -1.59 44.18
CA ARG A 16 44.35 -0.74 45.19
C ARG A 16 44.01 0.68 44.64
N ILE A 17 43.20 1.46 45.37
CA ILE A 17 43.02 2.95 45.29
C ILE A 17 42.25 3.41 44.01
N ALA A 18 41.01 3.94 44.06
CA ALA A 18 40.45 5.19 44.67
C ALA A 18 40.84 6.47 43.90
N ARG A 19 40.03 7.54 43.81
CA ARG A 19 38.94 8.05 44.68
C ARG A 19 38.07 9.08 43.90
N ASN A 20 36.92 9.50 44.45
CA ASN A 20 36.13 10.70 44.08
C ASN A 20 35.40 10.61 42.70
N VAL A 21 34.33 11.37 42.37
CA VAL A 21 33.53 12.40 43.08
C VAL A 21 32.08 12.43 42.54
N VAL A 22 31.14 13.09 43.26
CA VAL A 22 29.78 13.62 42.88
C VAL A 22 28.95 12.87 41.81
N SER A 23 27.72 12.37 41.99
CA SER A 23 26.53 12.74 42.81
C SER A 23 25.57 13.83 42.28
N ALA A 24 24.60 13.41 41.45
CA ALA A 24 23.23 13.96 41.30
C ALA A 24 22.98 15.28 40.54
N GLY A 25 21.69 15.47 40.20
CA GLY A 25 21.09 16.55 39.39
C GLY A 25 20.35 15.94 38.19
N LEU A 26 19.06 16.19 37.90
CA LEU A 26 17.98 17.00 38.52
C LEU A 26 16.74 16.07 38.74
N CYS A 27 15.75 16.26 39.62
CA CYS A 27 15.40 17.24 40.67
C CYS A 27 15.20 18.70 40.23
N ALA A 28 14.02 19.30 40.41
CA ALA A 28 13.49 19.79 41.71
C ALA A 28 12.21 20.65 41.46
N VAL A 29 11.31 21.08 42.36
CA VAL A 29 10.94 20.87 43.78
C VAL A 29 9.67 21.72 44.04
N LEU A 30 8.84 21.41 45.05
CA LEU A 30 8.16 22.48 45.81
C LEU A 30 8.26 22.28 47.34
N VAL A 31 8.98 23.22 47.97
CA VAL A 31 9.01 23.67 49.38
C VAL A 31 9.12 22.61 50.50
N GLY A 32 10.15 22.77 51.35
CA GLY A 32 10.30 21.97 52.58
C GLY A 32 11.32 22.48 53.61
N SER A 33 11.76 23.74 53.55
CA SER A 33 12.66 24.32 54.55
C SER A 33 11.92 24.67 55.84
N GLY A 34 12.14 23.91 56.91
CA GLY A 34 11.43 24.07 58.17
C GLY A 34 11.86 25.29 58.99
N VAL A 35 10.90 25.84 59.74
CA VAL A 35 11.15 26.71 60.90
C VAL A 35 10.55 26.02 62.12
N ALA A 36 11.36 25.78 63.16
CA ALA A 36 10.88 25.18 64.39
C ALA A 36 10.34 26.25 65.34
N VAL A 37 9.11 26.07 65.82
CA VAL A 37 8.55 26.79 66.97
C VAL A 37 7.98 25.76 67.95
N SER A 38 8.11 26.04 69.24
CA SER A 38 7.91 25.09 70.33
C SER A 38 6.44 24.83 70.69
N SER A 39 6.22 23.65 71.31
CA SER A 39 5.18 23.35 72.30
C SER A 39 3.69 23.51 71.90
N ILE A 40 2.97 22.38 71.83
CA ILE A 40 1.87 22.04 72.78
C ILE A 40 1.36 20.59 72.61
N SER A 41 1.09 19.93 73.75
CA SER A 41 0.24 18.76 74.05
C SER A 41 -0.01 17.61 73.03
N TYR A 42 0.74 16.53 73.27
CA TYR A 42 0.31 15.13 73.39
C TYR A 42 -1.21 14.84 73.56
N VAL A 43 -1.81 14.06 72.64
CA VAL A 43 -2.92 13.09 72.87
C VAL A 43 -2.67 11.87 71.94
N ALA A 44 -3.17 10.68 72.27
CA ALA A 44 -2.77 9.40 71.67
C ALA A 44 -3.78 8.78 70.67
N GLY A 45 -3.29 7.83 69.86
CA GLY A 45 -4.05 6.98 68.93
C GLY A 45 -3.44 6.99 67.51
N GLU A 46 -3.26 5.88 66.78
CA GLU A 46 -3.48 4.45 67.10
C GLU A 46 -2.50 3.56 66.31
N GLY A 47 -2.45 2.26 66.65
CA GLY A 47 -2.40 1.15 65.69
C GLY A 47 -1.23 1.03 64.70
N ILE A 48 -0.35 0.05 64.93
CA ILE A 48 0.40 -0.62 63.84
C ILE A 48 -0.56 -1.61 63.16
N PRO A 49 -0.88 -1.48 61.86
CA PRO A 49 -1.64 -2.51 61.16
C PRO A 49 -0.73 -3.69 60.78
N SER A 50 -1.27 -4.90 60.85
CA SER A 50 -0.63 -6.11 60.33
C SER A 50 -1.65 -6.97 59.59
N ALA A 51 -1.15 -7.99 58.89
CA ALA A 51 -1.92 -9.02 58.19
C ALA A 51 -2.67 -8.58 56.91
N LEU A 52 -3.35 -9.59 56.35
CA LEU A 52 -4.13 -9.63 55.12
C LEU A 52 -4.89 -8.33 54.82
N ALA A 53 -4.72 -7.80 53.61
CA ALA A 53 -5.60 -6.77 53.07
C ALA A 53 -6.99 -7.37 52.82
N SER A 54 -7.88 -7.25 53.81
CA SER A 54 -9.32 -7.44 53.63
C SER A 54 -9.82 -6.56 52.50
N THR A 55 -10.82 -7.03 51.74
CA THR A 55 -11.58 -6.15 50.85
C THR A 55 -12.07 -4.93 51.65
N PRO A 56 -11.92 -3.69 51.13
CA PRO A 56 -12.42 -2.50 51.81
C PRO A 56 -13.88 -2.67 52.25
N ASP A 57 -14.24 -2.16 53.44
CA ASP A 57 -15.63 -2.15 53.89
C ASP A 57 -16.49 -1.46 52.83
N GLU A 58 -17.69 -1.99 52.58
CA GLU A 58 -18.50 -1.53 51.47
C GLU A 58 -18.91 -0.05 51.62
N ASN A 59 -19.00 0.45 52.87
CA ASN A 59 -19.30 1.86 53.15
C ASN A 59 -18.08 2.79 53.03
N THR A 60 -16.88 2.28 52.77
CA THR A 60 -15.67 3.12 52.63
C THR A 60 -15.77 3.99 51.37
N PRO A 61 -15.54 5.31 51.45
CA PRO A 61 -15.39 6.16 50.27
C PRO A 61 -14.24 5.71 49.36
N ILE A 62 -14.44 5.79 48.06
CA ILE A 62 -13.41 5.51 47.05
C ILE A 62 -12.57 6.78 46.84
N THR A 63 -11.25 6.65 47.00
CA THR A 63 -10.30 7.72 46.67
C THR A 63 -10.10 7.78 45.16
N PHE A 64 -10.63 8.82 44.53
CA PHE A 64 -10.29 9.20 43.16
C PHE A 64 -9.17 10.24 43.19
N LYS A 65 -8.11 10.04 42.40
CA LYS A 65 -7.06 11.07 42.24
C LYS A 65 -7.58 12.27 41.44
N ASP A 66 -8.36 11.98 40.40
CA ASP A 66 -8.89 12.96 39.48
C ASP A 66 -10.22 13.54 40.00
N PRO A 67 -10.29 14.86 40.29
CA PRO A 67 -11.51 15.48 40.78
C PRO A 67 -12.61 15.57 39.70
N ASN A 68 -12.24 15.64 38.43
CA ASN A 68 -13.18 15.67 37.31
C ASN A 68 -13.84 14.29 37.12
N LEU A 69 -13.09 13.20 37.30
CA LEU A 69 -13.63 11.83 37.35
C LEU A 69 -14.64 11.70 38.50
N LYS A 70 -14.26 12.09 39.73
CA LYS A 70 -15.18 12.08 40.88
C LYS A 70 -16.44 12.90 40.60
N GLN A 71 -16.31 14.09 40.03
CA GLN A 71 -17.46 14.95 39.71
C GLN A 71 -18.30 14.43 38.53
N ALA A 72 -17.72 13.75 37.54
CA ALA A 72 -18.46 13.09 36.47
C ALA A 72 -19.27 11.90 37.03
N LEU A 73 -18.63 11.02 37.80
CA LEU A 73 -19.28 9.90 38.47
C LEU A 73 -20.38 10.38 39.42
N LEU A 74 -20.13 11.39 40.26
CA LEU A 74 -21.16 11.97 41.15
C LEU A 74 -22.35 12.55 40.36
N ARG A 75 -22.14 13.16 39.19
CA ARG A 75 -23.22 13.66 38.32
C ARG A 75 -24.05 12.50 37.75
N SER A 76 -23.40 11.46 37.21
CA SER A 76 -24.09 10.29 36.65
C SER A 76 -24.85 9.48 37.70
N LEU A 77 -24.23 9.17 38.85
CA LEU A 77 -24.82 8.35 39.91
C LEU A 77 -25.99 9.01 40.65
N LYS A 78 -26.03 10.36 40.66
CA LYS A 78 -27.15 11.16 41.20
C LYS A 78 -28.30 11.37 40.22
N ASN A 79 -28.11 11.04 38.94
CA ASN A 79 -29.16 11.25 37.94
C ASN A 79 -30.44 10.50 38.36
N PRO A 80 -31.65 11.11 38.33
CA PRO A 80 -32.88 10.48 38.77
C PRO A 80 -33.19 9.11 38.17
N ASP A 81 -32.71 8.85 36.95
CA ASP A 81 -32.97 7.62 36.19
C ASP A 81 -31.99 6.49 36.54
N MET A 82 -30.83 6.80 37.13
CA MET A 82 -29.83 5.82 37.60
C MET A 82 -29.86 5.65 39.13
N ARG A 83 -29.99 6.77 39.86
CA ARG A 83 -30.29 6.89 41.30
C ARG A 83 -29.54 5.95 42.24
N VAL A 84 -28.25 5.74 41.97
CA VAL A 84 -27.37 4.84 42.75
C VAL A 84 -27.06 5.42 44.13
N ILE A 85 -26.92 6.75 44.20
CA ILE A 85 -26.62 7.51 45.42
C ILE A 85 -27.64 8.64 45.63
N ALA A 86 -27.73 9.16 46.86
CA ALA A 86 -28.59 10.31 47.17
C ALA A 86 -28.08 11.60 46.49
N SER A 87 -28.99 12.50 46.12
CA SER A 87 -28.65 13.80 45.53
C SER A 87 -27.73 14.65 46.42
N SER A 88 -27.82 14.48 47.75
CA SER A 88 -26.98 15.10 48.76
C SER A 88 -25.59 14.45 48.96
N ALA A 89 -25.32 13.27 48.39
CA ALA A 89 -24.06 12.56 48.63
C ALA A 89 -22.85 13.32 48.04
N THR A 90 -21.75 13.42 48.79
CA THR A 90 -20.49 14.05 48.32
C THR A 90 -19.40 13.02 47.98
N GLU A 91 -19.62 11.77 48.38
CA GLU A 91 -18.70 10.65 48.20
C GLU A 91 -19.39 9.50 47.45
N ILE A 92 -18.59 8.57 46.93
CA ILE A 92 -19.04 7.32 46.31
C ILE A 92 -18.36 6.19 47.06
N THR A 93 -19.12 5.21 47.55
CA THR A 93 -18.59 4.09 48.32
C THR A 93 -18.33 2.84 47.46
N TYR A 94 -17.60 1.86 47.98
CA TYR A 94 -17.47 0.55 47.31
C TYR A 94 -18.81 -0.18 47.15
N ALA A 95 -19.78 0.04 48.06
CA ALA A 95 -21.15 -0.44 47.92
C ALA A 95 -21.84 0.20 46.70
N ASP A 96 -21.60 1.50 46.47
CA ASP A 96 -22.18 2.22 45.34
C ASP A 96 -21.59 1.79 44.01
N ALA A 97 -20.25 1.71 43.91
CA ALA A 97 -19.56 1.23 42.72
C ALA A 97 -19.97 -0.20 42.32
N LYS A 98 -20.29 -1.07 43.28
CA LYS A 98 -20.82 -2.42 43.04
C LYS A 98 -22.25 -2.45 42.47
N LYS A 99 -23.06 -1.39 42.63
CA LYS A 99 -24.42 -1.31 42.05
C LYS A 99 -24.39 -0.95 40.56
N VAL A 100 -23.30 -0.38 40.07
CA VAL A 100 -23.19 0.16 38.70
C VAL A 100 -22.86 -0.95 37.71
N THR A 101 -23.68 -1.05 36.66
CA THR A 101 -23.48 -1.95 35.52
C THR A 101 -23.23 -1.21 34.20
N GLU A 102 -23.59 0.06 34.08
CA GLU A 102 -23.33 0.86 32.87
C GLU A 102 -23.08 2.35 33.14
N MET A 103 -22.17 2.93 32.35
CA MET A 103 -21.80 4.35 32.31
C MET A 103 -21.79 4.79 30.83
N THR A 104 -22.98 4.96 30.25
CA THR A 104 -23.21 5.11 28.80
C THR A 104 -24.27 6.15 28.47
N GLY A 105 -24.27 6.67 27.23
CA GLY A 105 -25.28 7.60 26.74
C GLY A 105 -25.35 8.89 27.56
N ALA A 106 -26.53 9.19 28.12
CA ALA A 106 -26.75 10.38 28.94
C ALA A 106 -25.93 10.41 30.27
N TYR A 107 -25.28 9.30 30.62
CA TYR A 107 -24.52 9.14 31.88
C TYR A 107 -23.03 8.79 31.63
N ASN A 108 -22.58 8.89 30.38
CA ASN A 108 -21.17 8.65 30.05
C ASN A 108 -20.24 9.74 30.60
N LEU A 109 -18.95 9.43 30.71
CA LEU A 109 -17.97 10.31 31.35
C LEU A 109 -17.28 11.24 30.33
N SER A 110 -17.95 11.55 29.22
CA SER A 110 -17.38 12.30 28.10
C SER A 110 -17.10 13.76 28.44
N HIS A 111 -16.19 14.39 27.69
CA HIS A 111 -15.94 15.85 27.70
C HIS A 111 -15.76 16.46 29.11
N SER A 112 -15.29 15.65 30.08
CA SER A 112 -15.25 16.02 31.48
C SER A 112 -13.88 16.51 31.94
N GLY A 113 -12.86 16.45 31.09
CA GLY A 113 -11.49 16.84 31.44
C GLY A 113 -10.82 15.82 32.35
N ILE A 114 -11.15 14.53 32.19
CA ILE A 114 -10.57 13.43 32.96
C ILE A 114 -9.17 13.12 32.43
N THR A 115 -8.24 12.84 33.33
CA THR A 115 -6.81 12.61 33.10
C THR A 115 -6.32 11.31 33.73
N ASP A 116 -6.77 10.98 34.95
CA ASP A 116 -6.40 9.74 35.68
C ASP A 116 -7.67 8.95 36.03
N LEU A 117 -7.68 7.64 35.73
CA LEU A 117 -8.82 6.73 35.96
C LEU A 117 -8.84 6.06 37.35
N SER A 118 -7.90 6.38 38.23
CA SER A 118 -7.76 5.73 39.55
C SER A 118 -9.00 5.92 40.42
N GLY A 119 -9.49 4.82 40.99
CA GLY A 119 -10.77 4.70 41.69
C GLY A 119 -11.84 4.00 40.84
N LEU A 120 -11.73 4.02 39.50
CA LEU A 120 -12.68 3.33 38.63
C LEU A 120 -12.55 1.79 38.69
N GLU A 121 -11.40 1.26 39.13
CA GLU A 121 -11.18 -0.18 39.31
C GLU A 121 -12.06 -0.82 40.41
N ALA A 122 -12.74 0.00 41.22
CA ALA A 122 -13.73 -0.43 42.21
C ALA A 122 -15.06 -0.86 41.58
N PHE A 123 -15.37 -0.42 40.35
CA PHE A 123 -16.65 -0.62 39.67
C PHE A 123 -16.73 -2.01 39.00
N THR A 124 -16.38 -3.06 39.73
CA THR A 124 -16.16 -4.43 39.22
C THR A 124 -17.39 -5.13 38.62
N ASN A 125 -18.59 -4.52 38.72
CA ASN A 125 -19.82 -4.97 38.07
C ASN A 125 -20.14 -4.28 36.73
N LEU A 126 -19.29 -3.34 36.28
CA LEU A 126 -19.49 -2.58 35.05
C LEU A 126 -19.39 -3.46 33.79
N GLU A 127 -20.47 -3.49 33.01
CA GLU A 127 -20.57 -4.17 31.72
C GLU A 127 -20.44 -3.22 30.53
N LYS A 128 -20.76 -1.93 30.71
CA LYS A 128 -20.64 -0.90 29.65
C LYS A 128 -19.98 0.37 30.18
N LEU A 129 -19.03 0.92 29.42
CA LEU A 129 -18.28 2.11 29.80
C LEU A 129 -17.95 2.99 28.57
N GLU A 130 -18.45 4.22 28.57
CA GLU A 130 -18.13 5.28 27.62
C GLU A 130 -17.44 6.46 28.35
N PHE A 131 -16.28 6.88 27.87
CA PHE A 131 -15.60 8.10 28.33
C PHE A 131 -14.83 8.88 27.21
N PRO A 132 -15.39 9.02 25.99
CA PRO A 132 -14.70 9.68 24.88
C PRO A 132 -14.47 11.19 25.09
N THR A 133 -13.49 11.73 24.35
CA THR A 133 -13.06 13.15 24.43
C THR A 133 -12.64 13.55 25.85
N ASN A 134 -11.54 12.95 26.33
CA ASN A 134 -10.86 13.27 27.60
C ASN A 134 -9.34 13.33 27.35
N GLN A 135 -8.50 13.28 28.38
CA GLN A 135 -7.04 13.43 28.29
C GLN A 135 -6.31 12.32 29.08
N ILE A 136 -6.69 11.07 28.83
CA ILE A 136 -6.27 9.90 29.64
C ILE A 136 -5.15 9.14 28.94
N THR A 137 -4.04 8.94 29.64
CA THR A 137 -2.85 8.24 29.14
C THR A 137 -2.60 6.87 29.79
N ASP A 138 -3.26 6.57 30.91
CA ASP A 138 -3.16 5.26 31.60
C ASP A 138 -4.52 4.57 31.69
N LEU A 139 -4.59 3.33 31.19
CA LEU A 139 -5.77 2.47 31.22
C LEU A 139 -5.70 1.38 32.30
N THR A 140 -4.64 1.33 33.12
CA THR A 140 -4.41 0.32 34.17
C THR A 140 -5.61 0.10 35.10
N PRO A 141 -6.37 1.13 35.55
CA PRO A 141 -7.58 0.93 36.36
C PRO A 141 -8.65 0.05 35.70
N LEU A 142 -8.70 -0.04 34.37
CA LEU A 142 -9.68 -0.88 33.65
C LEU A 142 -9.38 -2.39 33.76
N ALA A 143 -8.14 -2.79 34.09
CA ALA A 143 -7.70 -4.19 34.02
C ALA A 143 -8.47 -5.16 34.93
N LYS A 144 -9.16 -4.65 35.96
CA LYS A 144 -10.01 -5.45 36.87
C LYS A 144 -11.47 -5.56 36.43
N LEU A 145 -11.89 -4.80 35.43
CA LEU A 145 -13.29 -4.66 35.00
C LEU A 145 -13.70 -5.77 34.02
N THR A 146 -13.41 -7.03 34.36
CA THR A 146 -13.50 -8.20 33.47
C THR A 146 -14.91 -8.56 33.00
N LYS A 147 -15.95 -7.88 33.50
CA LYS A 147 -17.34 -7.96 33.02
C LYS A 147 -17.67 -7.03 31.86
N LEU A 148 -16.77 -6.11 31.48
CA LEU A 148 -16.99 -5.20 30.35
C LEU A 148 -17.27 -5.98 29.05
N LYS A 149 -18.39 -5.63 28.42
CA LYS A 149 -18.86 -6.05 27.09
C LYS A 149 -18.79 -4.91 26.09
N HIS A 150 -18.95 -3.67 26.55
CA HIS A 150 -18.95 -2.46 25.73
C HIS A 150 -17.96 -1.44 26.31
N LEU A 151 -17.01 -0.99 25.50
CA LEU A 151 -15.98 -0.04 25.90
C LEU A 151 -15.71 1.00 24.80
N VAL A 152 -15.86 2.29 25.13
CA VAL A 152 -15.65 3.42 24.21
C VAL A 152 -14.77 4.47 24.87
N PHE A 153 -13.62 4.72 24.24
CA PHE A 153 -12.66 5.73 24.66
C PHE A 153 -12.03 6.45 23.46
N ASN A 154 -12.80 6.73 22.41
CA ASN A 154 -12.28 7.52 21.31
C ASN A 154 -11.86 8.93 21.76
N LYS A 155 -10.79 9.49 21.19
CA LYS A 155 -10.28 10.84 21.53
C LYS A 155 -9.89 11.03 23.02
N ILE A 156 -9.35 10.02 23.70
CA ILE A 156 -8.73 10.24 25.02
C ILE A 156 -7.25 10.61 24.93
N ASN A 157 -6.61 10.28 23.80
CA ASN A 157 -5.19 10.49 23.56
C ASN A 157 -4.95 11.06 22.13
N GLU A 158 -5.86 11.90 21.61
CA GLU A 158 -5.77 12.52 20.26
C GLU A 158 -4.65 13.59 20.15
N HIS A 159 -4.04 13.94 21.28
CA HIS A 159 -2.93 14.89 21.40
C HIS A 159 -1.74 14.29 22.20
N GLY A 160 -1.69 12.96 22.34
CA GLY A 160 -0.65 12.29 23.13
C GLY A 160 0.71 12.26 22.43
N THR A 161 1.78 12.61 23.14
CA THR A 161 3.17 12.51 22.64
C THR A 161 3.70 11.07 22.60
N LYS A 162 2.91 10.09 23.03
CA LYS A 162 3.25 8.66 23.03
C LYS A 162 2.03 7.80 22.66
N PRO A 163 2.25 6.62 22.04
CA PRO A 163 1.19 5.66 21.81
C PRO A 163 0.49 5.20 23.09
N LEU A 164 -0.83 5.08 23.03
CA LEU A 164 -1.64 4.60 24.15
C LEU A 164 -1.49 3.07 24.32
N ASP A 165 -1.13 2.63 25.54
CA ASP A 165 -0.98 1.20 25.85
C ASP A 165 -2.34 0.50 26.03
N LEU A 166 -2.49 -0.63 25.33
CA LEU A 166 -3.68 -1.49 25.42
C LEU A 166 -3.47 -2.73 26.30
N ALA A 167 -2.29 -2.95 26.91
CA ALA A 167 -2.04 -4.10 27.78
C ALA A 167 -3.07 -4.29 28.91
N PRO A 168 -3.63 -3.23 29.55
CA PRO A 168 -4.71 -3.37 30.53
C PRO A 168 -5.98 -4.04 29.99
N LEU A 169 -6.24 -4.01 28.68
CA LEU A 169 -7.42 -4.61 28.06
C LEU A 169 -7.30 -6.11 27.80
N ALA A 170 -6.09 -6.70 27.88
CA ALA A 170 -5.81 -8.06 27.41
C ALA A 170 -6.64 -9.17 28.07
N ASN A 171 -7.11 -8.93 29.31
CA ASN A 171 -7.93 -9.87 30.08
C ASN A 171 -9.43 -9.58 30.03
N LEU A 172 -9.88 -8.54 29.30
CA LEU A 172 -11.29 -8.14 29.20
C LEU A 172 -12.05 -8.99 28.17
N THR A 173 -11.91 -10.32 28.24
CA THR A 173 -12.38 -11.32 27.26
C THR A 173 -13.91 -11.41 27.10
N ASN A 174 -14.66 -10.58 27.83
CA ASN A 174 -16.10 -10.39 27.64
C ASN A 174 -16.44 -9.26 26.64
N LEU A 175 -15.46 -8.49 26.15
CA LEU A 175 -15.70 -7.40 25.20
C LEU A 175 -16.30 -7.88 23.87
N GLU A 176 -17.48 -7.33 23.56
CA GLU A 176 -18.28 -7.54 22.35
C GLU A 176 -18.29 -6.28 21.45
N TYR A 177 -18.03 -5.10 22.03
CA TYR A 177 -17.96 -3.80 21.36
C TYR A 177 -16.77 -2.98 21.89
N LEU A 178 -15.89 -2.53 20.98
CA LEU A 178 -14.73 -1.70 21.30
C LEU A 178 -14.58 -0.54 20.30
N ASP A 179 -14.64 0.70 20.80
CA ASP A 179 -14.26 1.90 20.04
C ASP A 179 -13.08 2.63 20.72
N MET A 180 -11.98 2.74 19.97
CA MET A 180 -10.73 3.32 20.39
C MET A 180 -10.11 4.21 19.29
N ALA A 181 -10.95 4.83 18.45
CA ALA A 181 -10.51 5.76 17.41
C ALA A 181 -9.78 7.00 17.99
N LYS A 182 -8.81 7.55 17.26
CA LYS A 182 -8.15 8.84 17.58
C LYS A 182 -7.39 8.85 18.92
N ASN A 183 -6.48 7.89 19.12
CA ASN A 183 -5.77 7.65 20.39
C ASN A 183 -4.26 7.36 20.26
N HIS A 184 -3.66 7.53 19.08
CA HIS A 184 -2.27 7.16 18.78
C HIS A 184 -1.91 5.69 19.08
N ILE A 185 -2.87 4.76 19.00
CA ILE A 185 -2.61 3.34 19.25
C ILE A 185 -1.69 2.79 18.14
N ALA A 186 -0.62 2.09 18.50
CA ALA A 186 0.31 1.48 17.54
C ALA A 186 0.26 -0.07 17.52
N ASP A 187 0.00 -0.70 18.66
CA ASP A 187 -0.04 -2.16 18.82
C ASP A 187 -1.45 -2.68 19.15
N LEU A 188 -1.85 -3.76 18.47
CA LEU A 188 -3.10 -4.49 18.70
C LEU A 188 -2.89 -5.84 19.41
N SER A 189 -1.64 -6.22 19.72
CA SER A 189 -1.32 -7.52 20.32
C SER A 189 -2.07 -7.83 21.63
N PRO A 190 -2.41 -6.85 22.49
CA PRO A 190 -3.26 -7.08 23.66
C PRO A 190 -4.66 -7.59 23.32
N ILE A 191 -5.28 -7.11 22.23
CA ILE A 191 -6.69 -7.45 21.90
C ILE A 191 -6.88 -8.80 21.19
N LYS A 192 -5.81 -9.53 20.85
CA LYS A 192 -5.85 -10.78 20.07
C LYS A 192 -6.73 -11.89 20.66
N ASN A 193 -6.97 -11.86 21.97
CA ASN A 193 -7.75 -12.85 22.71
C ASN A 193 -9.23 -12.44 22.91
N LEU A 194 -9.65 -11.25 22.45
CA LEU A 194 -11.01 -10.72 22.65
C LEU A 194 -11.99 -11.31 21.61
N THR A 195 -12.06 -12.63 21.53
CA THR A 195 -12.76 -13.39 20.45
C THR A 195 -14.28 -13.22 20.43
N LYS A 196 -14.86 -12.53 21.42
CA LYS A 196 -16.27 -12.10 21.42
C LYS A 196 -16.53 -10.79 20.67
N LEU A 197 -15.50 -10.01 20.31
CA LEU A 197 -15.68 -8.74 19.61
C LEU A 197 -16.51 -8.91 18.34
N THR A 198 -17.61 -8.17 18.27
CA THR A 198 -18.49 -8.03 17.10
C THR A 198 -18.28 -6.69 16.41
N TYR A 199 -17.98 -5.64 17.18
CA TYR A 199 -17.69 -4.30 16.71
C TYR A 199 -16.28 -3.87 17.14
N LEU A 200 -15.48 -3.40 16.18
CA LEU A 200 -14.15 -2.85 16.44
C LEU A 200 -13.88 -1.60 15.58
N ASN A 201 -13.71 -0.45 16.23
CA ASN A 201 -13.32 0.81 15.60
C ASN A 201 -11.95 1.28 16.14
N PHE A 202 -11.00 1.52 15.22
CA PHE A 202 -9.70 2.12 15.52
C PHE A 202 -9.31 3.16 14.46
N ILE A 203 -10.28 3.87 13.89
CA ILE A 203 -10.04 4.97 12.92
C ILE A 203 -9.05 6.00 13.47
N GLN A 204 -8.12 6.48 12.62
CA GLN A 204 -7.10 7.48 12.99
C GLN A 204 -6.27 7.06 14.19
N ASN A 205 -5.46 6.02 13.99
CA ASN A 205 -4.42 5.56 14.91
C ASN A 205 -3.16 5.20 14.09
N ASP A 206 -2.09 4.83 14.77
CA ASP A 206 -0.76 4.60 14.19
C ASP A 206 -0.49 3.11 13.90
N ILE A 207 -1.56 2.32 13.76
CA ILE A 207 -1.51 0.86 13.61
C ILE A 207 -0.89 0.48 12.26
N THR A 208 0.15 -0.36 12.29
CA THR A 208 0.84 -0.86 11.09
C THR A 208 0.54 -2.33 10.76
N SER A 209 0.10 -3.11 11.75
CA SER A 209 -0.22 -4.53 11.62
C SER A 209 -1.57 -4.87 12.25
N ILE A 210 -2.34 -5.72 11.58
CA ILE A 210 -3.61 -6.26 12.06
C ILE A 210 -3.59 -7.78 12.23
N GLU A 211 -2.41 -8.40 12.31
CA GLU A 211 -2.24 -9.82 12.63
C GLU A 211 -3.03 -10.25 13.90
N PRO A 212 -3.09 -9.46 14.99
CA PRO A 212 -3.93 -9.75 16.15
C PRO A 212 -5.42 -9.98 15.85
N LEU A 213 -5.94 -9.50 14.72
CA LEU A 213 -7.35 -9.67 14.34
C LEU A 213 -7.66 -11.06 13.77
N ARG A 214 -6.65 -11.87 13.37
CA ARG A 214 -6.82 -13.11 12.60
C ARG A 214 -7.82 -14.11 13.20
N ASN A 215 -7.92 -14.17 14.53
CA ASN A 215 -8.78 -15.10 15.26
C ASN A 215 -10.11 -14.50 15.75
N LEU A 216 -10.37 -13.21 15.50
CA LEU A 216 -11.56 -12.49 15.99
C LEU A 216 -12.80 -12.74 15.12
N THR A 217 -13.09 -14.02 14.84
CA THR A 217 -14.14 -14.54 13.92
C THR A 217 -15.59 -14.23 14.34
N SER A 218 -15.78 -13.44 15.39
CA SER A 218 -17.08 -12.87 15.80
C SER A 218 -17.35 -11.49 15.20
N LEU A 219 -16.34 -10.83 14.62
CA LEU A 219 -16.45 -9.47 14.08
C LEU A 219 -17.50 -9.39 12.95
N THR A 220 -18.47 -8.50 13.14
CA THR A 220 -19.49 -8.11 12.15
C THR A 220 -19.23 -6.70 11.60
N ARG A 221 -18.56 -5.84 12.36
CA ARG A 221 -18.16 -4.49 11.95
C ARG A 221 -16.71 -4.17 12.30
N LEU A 222 -15.98 -3.63 11.34
CA LEU A 222 -14.56 -3.28 11.46
C LEU A 222 -14.27 -1.96 10.75
N TYR A 223 -13.70 -0.98 11.46
CA TYR A 223 -13.40 0.35 10.92
C TYR A 223 -11.90 0.67 11.07
N PRO A 224 -11.08 0.38 10.03
CA PRO A 224 -9.62 0.51 10.08
C PRO A 224 -9.07 1.78 9.43
N ARG A 225 -9.94 2.66 8.92
CA ARG A 225 -9.60 3.83 8.09
C ARG A 225 -8.55 4.74 8.75
N ALA A 226 -7.63 5.26 7.93
CA ALA A 226 -6.58 6.20 8.37
C ALA A 226 -5.66 5.59 9.46
N ASN A 227 -5.10 4.43 9.14
CA ASN A 227 -3.99 3.78 9.81
C ASN A 227 -2.92 3.43 8.76
N ASN A 228 -1.74 2.98 9.17
CA ASN A 228 -0.61 2.67 8.28
C ASN A 228 -0.47 1.16 7.99
N ILE A 229 -1.60 0.48 7.80
CA ILE A 229 -1.68 -1.00 7.74
C ILE A 229 -1.10 -1.54 6.43
N LYS A 230 -0.12 -2.46 6.54
CA LYS A 230 0.63 -3.02 5.40
C LYS A 230 0.22 -4.43 4.96
N ASP A 231 -0.51 -5.16 5.79
CA ASP A 231 -1.06 -6.48 5.44
C ASP A 231 -2.55 -6.57 5.82
N ILE A 232 -3.36 -7.13 4.92
CA ILE A 232 -4.78 -7.42 5.11
C ILE A 232 -5.11 -8.93 5.07
N SER A 233 -4.10 -9.80 4.93
CA SER A 233 -4.23 -11.26 5.07
C SER A 233 -4.91 -11.73 6.37
N PRO A 234 -4.78 -11.05 7.54
CA PRO A 234 -5.45 -11.49 8.77
C PRO A 234 -6.98 -11.46 8.67
N LEU A 235 -7.54 -10.64 7.77
CA LEU A 235 -8.99 -10.48 7.61
C LEU A 235 -9.64 -11.65 6.84
N GLN A 236 -8.86 -12.49 6.15
CA GLN A 236 -9.39 -13.54 5.28
C GLN A 236 -10.30 -14.55 6.00
N GLY A 237 -10.13 -14.76 7.31
CA GLY A 237 -10.95 -15.66 8.12
C GLY A 237 -12.23 -15.04 8.71
N LEU A 238 -12.45 -13.72 8.60
CA LEU A 238 -13.46 -12.98 9.37
C LEU A 238 -14.85 -12.97 8.72
N THR A 239 -15.33 -14.13 8.29
CA THR A 239 -16.50 -14.33 7.39
C THR A 239 -17.86 -13.79 7.88
N LYS A 240 -17.95 -13.22 9.09
CA LYS A 240 -19.16 -12.59 9.64
C LYS A 240 -19.25 -11.08 9.42
N LEU A 241 -18.21 -10.43 8.89
CA LEU A 241 -18.21 -8.99 8.65
C LEU A 241 -19.33 -8.59 7.66
N THR A 242 -20.34 -7.86 8.16
CA THR A 242 -21.55 -7.46 7.40
C THR A 242 -21.32 -6.20 6.57
N GLU A 243 -20.28 -5.43 6.89
CA GLU A 243 -19.90 -4.19 6.21
C GLU A 243 -18.47 -4.35 5.67
N LYS A 244 -18.23 -3.91 4.42
CA LYS A 244 -16.91 -3.94 3.78
C LYS A 244 -15.96 -2.95 4.52
N PRO A 245 -14.85 -3.40 5.14
CA PRO A 245 -13.95 -2.50 5.87
C PRO A 245 -13.31 -1.48 4.93
N ASN A 246 -13.30 -0.20 5.33
CA ASN A 246 -12.97 0.91 4.43
C ASN A 246 -11.49 1.33 4.54
N PHE A 247 -10.67 0.90 3.56
CA PHE A 247 -9.24 1.24 3.45
C PHE A 247 -8.94 2.48 2.59
N LYS A 248 -9.96 3.27 2.19
CA LYS A 248 -9.78 4.40 1.26
C LYS A 248 -8.75 5.42 1.75
N GLY A 249 -7.67 5.62 1.01
CA GLY A 249 -6.60 6.56 1.35
C GLY A 249 -5.56 6.00 2.32
N MET A 250 -5.40 4.68 2.38
CA MET A 250 -4.28 4.01 3.04
C MET A 250 -3.32 3.48 1.97
N ASN A 251 -2.01 3.60 2.21
CA ASN A 251 -0.96 3.09 1.32
C ASN A 251 -0.54 1.70 1.81
N ILE A 252 -1.00 0.64 1.14
CA ILE A 252 -0.59 -0.73 1.48
C ILE A 252 0.76 -1.00 0.81
N ALA A 253 1.82 -0.87 1.60
CA ALA A 253 3.20 -1.14 1.20
C ALA A 253 3.54 -2.62 1.44
N VAL A 254 3.54 -3.42 0.38
CA VAL A 254 3.88 -4.85 0.46
C VAL A 254 5.35 -5.07 0.11
N SER A 255 6.11 -5.57 1.09
CA SER A 255 7.46 -6.07 0.87
C SER A 255 7.40 -7.40 0.14
N VAL A 256 8.09 -7.50 -0.99
CA VAL A 256 8.08 -8.65 -1.89
C VAL A 256 9.50 -8.95 -2.38
N SER A 257 9.80 -10.23 -2.62
CA SER A 257 11.07 -10.67 -3.20
C SER A 257 10.83 -11.84 -4.17
N GLY A 258 11.70 -11.97 -5.17
CA GLY A 258 11.61 -12.99 -6.22
C GLY A 258 11.54 -12.40 -7.64
N SER A 259 11.61 -13.28 -8.65
CA SER A 259 11.71 -12.94 -10.08
C SER A 259 10.36 -12.79 -10.80
N SER A 260 9.26 -13.18 -10.14
CA SER A 260 7.89 -12.98 -10.58
C SER A 260 7.02 -12.84 -9.34
N ILE A 261 6.23 -11.77 -9.26
CA ILE A 261 5.47 -11.41 -8.06
C ILE A 261 4.00 -11.37 -8.40
N ASP A 262 3.21 -12.29 -7.84
CA ASP A 262 1.74 -12.25 -7.88
C ASP A 262 1.22 -11.61 -6.58
N LEU A 263 0.79 -10.35 -6.68
CA LEU A 263 0.18 -9.65 -5.55
C LEU A 263 -1.20 -10.21 -5.19
N SER A 264 -1.83 -11.06 -6.00
CA SER A 264 -3.15 -11.62 -5.67
C SER A 264 -3.10 -12.70 -4.57
N GLU A 265 -1.93 -13.24 -4.20
CA GLU A 265 -1.79 -14.06 -2.99
C GLU A 265 -1.69 -13.20 -1.72
N HIS A 266 -1.05 -12.04 -1.82
CA HIS A 266 -0.70 -11.15 -0.70
C HIS A 266 -1.76 -10.07 -0.43
N ILE A 267 -2.36 -9.54 -1.50
CA ILE A 267 -3.43 -8.53 -1.47
C ILE A 267 -4.63 -9.10 -2.22
N LYS A 268 -5.60 -9.63 -1.46
CA LYS A 268 -6.95 -9.92 -1.99
C LYS A 268 -7.88 -8.80 -1.53
N PRO A 269 -8.27 -7.85 -2.40
CA PRO A 269 -9.27 -6.84 -2.06
C PRO A 269 -10.57 -7.54 -1.67
N TRP A 270 -10.89 -7.47 -0.39
CA TRP A 270 -12.01 -8.18 0.25
C TRP A 270 -13.38 -7.70 -0.28
N ASP A 271 -13.38 -6.60 -1.02
CA ASP A 271 -14.51 -5.95 -1.66
C ASP A 271 -14.52 -6.04 -3.20
N GLY A 272 -13.44 -6.56 -3.81
CA GLY A 272 -13.23 -6.56 -5.26
C GLY A 272 -12.78 -5.24 -5.88
N THR A 273 -12.31 -4.27 -5.08
CA THR A 273 -11.79 -2.99 -5.57
C THR A 273 -10.58 -3.14 -6.50
N LYS A 274 -10.36 -2.11 -7.32
CA LYS A 274 -9.19 -2.04 -8.20
C LYS A 274 -7.94 -1.71 -7.39
N ILE A 275 -6.97 -2.60 -7.50
CA ILE A 275 -5.58 -2.31 -7.19
C ILE A 275 -5.05 -1.37 -8.29
N THR A 276 -4.84 -0.10 -7.95
CA THR A 276 -4.02 0.79 -8.78
C THR A 276 -2.61 0.76 -8.23
N VAL A 277 -1.70 0.16 -8.98
CA VAL A 277 -0.26 0.34 -8.79
C VAL A 277 0.07 1.77 -9.22
N VAL A 278 0.66 2.54 -8.32
CA VAL A 278 1.34 3.79 -8.67
C VAL A 278 2.81 3.45 -8.88
N ASP A 279 3.37 3.80 -10.03
CA ASP A 279 4.81 3.59 -10.28
C ASP A 279 5.61 4.43 -9.27
N GLY A 280 6.22 3.74 -8.31
CA GLY A 280 7.22 4.33 -7.42
C GLY A 280 8.51 4.55 -8.19
N ALA A 281 9.20 5.66 -7.91
CA ALA A 281 10.37 6.08 -8.68
C ALA A 281 11.46 4.98 -8.73
N TYR A 282 11.68 4.46 -9.94
CA TYR A 282 12.88 3.74 -10.33
C TYR A 282 13.68 4.62 -11.31
N ASP A 283 15.00 4.51 -11.29
CA ASP A 283 15.88 5.30 -12.16
C ASP A 283 15.60 5.02 -13.65
N GLN A 284 15.56 6.07 -14.47
CA GLN A 284 15.18 5.98 -15.89
C GLN A 284 16.28 5.42 -16.80
N SER A 285 17.39 4.92 -16.25
CA SER A 285 18.50 4.36 -17.04
C SER A 285 18.18 3.00 -17.68
N THR A 286 17.45 2.11 -17.00
CA THR A 286 17.12 0.73 -17.48
C THR A 286 15.92 0.11 -16.74
N HIS A 287 15.41 -1.03 -17.22
CA HIS A 287 14.45 -1.94 -16.53
C HIS A 287 12.96 -1.53 -16.44
N ILE A 288 12.26 -1.37 -17.57
CA ILE A 288 10.79 -1.29 -17.58
C ILE A 288 10.17 -2.69 -17.33
N GLY A 289 9.69 -2.94 -16.11
CA GLY A 289 8.75 -4.03 -15.82
C GLY A 289 7.31 -3.61 -16.18
N LYS A 290 6.61 -4.37 -17.03
CA LYS A 290 5.19 -4.10 -17.34
C LYS A 290 4.27 -4.90 -16.42
N PRO A 291 3.25 -4.29 -15.79
CA PRO A 291 2.21 -5.05 -15.10
C PRO A 291 1.39 -5.85 -16.13
N SER A 292 1.28 -7.16 -15.95
CA SER A 292 0.51 -8.05 -16.83
C SER A 292 -0.48 -8.88 -16.04
N GLY A 293 -1.75 -8.46 -16.04
CA GLY A 293 -2.80 -9.17 -15.31
C GLY A 293 -4.19 -8.61 -15.60
N THR A 294 -5.21 -9.24 -15.04
CA THR A 294 -6.60 -8.75 -15.15
C THR A 294 -6.88 -7.71 -14.07
N LYS A 295 -8.06 -7.06 -14.12
CA LYS A 295 -8.41 -5.90 -13.26
C LYS A 295 -8.24 -6.07 -11.75
N ASN A 296 -8.13 -7.31 -11.27
CA ASN A 296 -8.03 -7.69 -9.86
C ASN A 296 -6.76 -8.53 -9.57
N THR A 297 -5.79 -8.56 -10.49
CA THR A 297 -4.54 -9.35 -10.41
C THR A 297 -3.37 -8.49 -10.88
N ALA A 298 -2.52 -8.04 -9.96
CA ALA A 298 -1.28 -7.35 -10.29
C ALA A 298 -0.11 -8.35 -10.25
N ILE A 299 0.23 -8.90 -11.42
CA ILE A 299 1.40 -9.76 -11.59
C ILE A 299 2.50 -8.94 -12.28
N PHE A 300 3.67 -8.91 -11.66
CA PHE A 300 4.87 -8.25 -12.19
C PHE A 300 5.81 -9.30 -12.77
N THR A 301 6.10 -9.19 -14.07
CA THR A 301 7.00 -10.11 -14.78
C THR A 301 8.24 -9.34 -15.23
N PHE A 302 9.35 -9.54 -14.52
CA PHE A 302 10.62 -8.87 -14.78
C PHE A 302 11.36 -9.55 -15.93
N SER A 303 11.87 -8.77 -16.89
CA SER A 303 12.43 -9.31 -18.14
C SER A 303 13.96 -9.30 -18.14
N ASN A 304 14.53 -10.52 -18.07
CA ASN A 304 15.96 -10.90 -18.17
C ASN A 304 16.85 -10.80 -16.91
N TYR A 305 17.87 -11.68 -16.91
CA TYR A 305 19.10 -11.70 -16.10
C TYR A 305 19.04 -12.12 -14.61
N SER A 306 18.78 -13.43 -14.44
CA SER A 306 19.52 -14.42 -13.59
C SER A 306 19.82 -14.19 -12.10
N THR A 307 20.04 -12.98 -11.60
CA THR A 307 20.57 -12.74 -10.22
C THR A 307 20.06 -11.46 -9.55
N ALA A 308 19.29 -10.61 -10.23
CA ALA A 308 18.71 -9.41 -9.61
C ALA A 308 17.36 -9.73 -8.96
N GLU A 309 17.32 -9.82 -7.63
CA GLU A 309 16.05 -9.80 -6.88
C GLU A 309 15.51 -8.36 -6.85
N PHE A 310 14.20 -8.20 -7.06
CA PHE A 310 13.54 -6.92 -6.82
C PHE A 310 13.43 -6.70 -5.30
N THR A 311 14.10 -5.66 -4.78
CA THR A 311 14.00 -5.19 -3.40
C THR A 311 13.49 -3.75 -3.38
N GLY A 312 12.16 -3.60 -3.43
CA GLY A 312 11.50 -2.30 -3.44
C GLY A 312 10.10 -2.34 -2.84
N THR A 313 9.55 -1.16 -2.54
CA THR A 313 8.18 -1.01 -2.05
C THR A 313 7.23 -0.81 -3.22
N ILE A 314 6.30 -1.75 -3.42
CA ILE A 314 5.18 -1.54 -4.36
C ILE A 314 4.04 -0.84 -3.60
N THR A 315 3.76 0.41 -3.96
CA THR A 315 2.63 1.17 -3.39
C THR A 315 1.34 0.80 -4.12
N VAL A 316 0.47 0.07 -3.42
CA VAL A 316 -0.89 -0.21 -3.91
C VAL A 316 -1.86 0.83 -3.35
N THR A 317 -2.42 1.65 -4.24
CA THR A 317 -3.44 2.65 -3.91
C THR A 317 -4.83 2.08 -4.21
N PHE A 318 -5.66 2.03 -3.17
CA PHE A 318 -7.08 1.70 -3.27
C PHE A 318 -7.85 2.93 -3.78
N THR A 319 -7.82 3.13 -5.11
CA THR A 319 -8.60 4.18 -5.77
C THR A 319 -10.09 3.92 -5.57
N GLY A 320 -10.81 4.90 -5.03
CA GLY A 320 -12.27 4.82 -4.90
C GLY A 320 -12.97 4.73 -6.25
N GLU A 321 -14.23 4.30 -6.24
CA GLU A 321 -15.04 4.13 -7.46
C GLU A 321 -15.06 5.42 -8.30
N LYS A 322 -14.83 5.30 -9.61
CA LYS A 322 -14.75 6.45 -10.51
C LYS A 322 -16.16 6.83 -10.96
N GLU A 323 -16.59 8.04 -10.60
CA GLU A 323 -17.79 8.66 -11.18
C GLU A 323 -17.65 8.75 -12.71
N LEU A 324 -18.68 8.27 -13.41
CA LEU A 324 -18.74 8.29 -14.87
C LEU A 324 -19.37 9.59 -15.35
N THR A 325 -18.72 10.24 -16.30
CA THR A 325 -19.22 11.45 -16.96
C THR A 325 -20.06 11.08 -18.18
N PHE A 326 -21.22 11.74 -18.28
CA PHE A 326 -22.17 11.61 -19.38
C PHE A 326 -22.46 13.04 -19.88
N PRO A 327 -22.04 13.42 -21.10
CA PRO A 327 -22.30 14.77 -21.64
C PRO A 327 -23.79 15.00 -21.89
N ASP A 328 -24.49 13.94 -22.32
CA ASP A 328 -25.95 13.94 -22.47
C ASP A 328 -26.62 13.73 -21.10
N ALA A 329 -27.25 14.79 -20.58
CA ALA A 329 -27.95 14.75 -19.30
C ALA A 329 -29.16 13.80 -19.31
N ASN A 330 -29.75 13.54 -20.48
CA ASN A 330 -30.87 12.64 -20.66
C ASN A 330 -30.39 11.18 -20.60
N LEU A 331 -29.25 10.88 -21.23
CA LEU A 331 -28.58 9.59 -21.05
C LEU A 331 -28.25 9.34 -19.57
N LYS A 332 -27.74 10.36 -18.86
CA LYS A 332 -27.47 10.27 -17.41
C LYS A 332 -28.73 9.97 -16.59
N ASN A 333 -29.83 10.67 -16.86
CA ASN A 333 -31.08 10.55 -16.11
C ASN A 333 -31.77 9.20 -16.37
N ALA A 334 -31.90 8.80 -17.64
CA ALA A 334 -32.42 7.49 -18.03
C ALA A 334 -31.61 6.33 -17.40
N LEU A 335 -30.27 6.43 -17.40
CA LEU A 335 -29.41 5.44 -16.72
C LEU A 335 -29.63 5.45 -15.20
N LEU A 336 -29.63 6.62 -14.53
CA LEU A 336 -29.88 6.70 -13.09
C LEU A 336 -31.23 6.08 -12.70
N LYS A 337 -32.29 6.33 -13.48
CA LYS A 337 -33.63 5.78 -13.29
C LYS A 337 -33.65 4.26 -13.48
N LEU A 338 -33.03 3.76 -14.55
CA LEU A 338 -32.95 2.34 -14.85
C LEU A 338 -32.16 1.56 -13.78
N LEU A 339 -30.97 2.05 -13.40
CA LEU A 339 -30.10 1.36 -12.43
C LEU A 339 -30.69 1.31 -11.01
N LYS A 340 -31.54 2.29 -10.64
CA LYS A 340 -32.36 2.22 -9.41
C LYS A 340 -33.42 1.14 -9.49
N SER A 341 -34.18 1.09 -10.60
CA SER A 341 -35.19 0.05 -10.83
C SER A 341 -34.62 -1.38 -10.94
N GLN A 342 -33.33 -1.51 -11.27
CA GLN A 342 -32.59 -2.78 -11.25
C GLN A 342 -31.88 -3.05 -9.90
N HIS A 343 -32.04 -2.18 -8.89
CA HIS A 343 -31.35 -2.21 -7.59
C HIS A 343 -29.81 -2.29 -7.67
N ILE A 344 -29.23 -1.78 -8.76
CA ILE A 344 -27.77 -1.76 -9.00
C ILE A 344 -27.10 -0.60 -8.22
N ILE A 345 -27.85 0.51 -8.09
CA ILE A 345 -27.52 1.68 -7.28
C ILE A 345 -28.68 2.01 -6.34
N LYS A 346 -28.41 2.78 -5.27
CA LYS A 346 -29.42 3.20 -4.29
C LYS A 346 -30.40 4.23 -4.86
N ASP A 347 -31.60 4.29 -4.27
CA ASP A 347 -32.66 5.23 -4.67
C ASP A 347 -32.27 6.72 -4.49
N ASP A 348 -31.38 7.04 -3.56
CA ASP A 348 -30.82 8.38 -3.33
C ASP A 348 -29.67 8.76 -4.28
N ALA A 349 -29.14 7.82 -5.06
CA ALA A 349 -27.94 8.05 -5.88
C ALA A 349 -28.15 9.11 -6.97
N THR A 350 -27.22 10.06 -7.07
CA THR A 350 -27.18 11.13 -8.10
C THR A 350 -26.03 10.94 -9.12
N LYS A 351 -25.30 9.84 -8.97
CA LYS A 351 -24.05 9.50 -9.65
C LYS A 351 -24.06 8.01 -10.04
N ILE A 352 -23.29 7.65 -11.05
CA ILE A 352 -23.07 6.28 -11.50
C ILE A 352 -21.56 6.05 -11.53
N THR A 353 -21.09 4.93 -10.98
CA THR A 353 -19.66 4.62 -10.96
C THR A 353 -19.25 3.58 -12.00
N ASP A 354 -17.93 3.46 -12.23
CA ASP A 354 -17.35 2.41 -13.06
C ASP A 354 -17.50 0.99 -12.48
N VAL A 355 -17.74 0.89 -11.16
CA VAL A 355 -18.17 -0.33 -10.48
C VAL A 355 -19.63 -0.62 -10.81
N ASP A 356 -20.52 0.37 -10.76
CA ASP A 356 -21.93 0.21 -11.14
C ASP A 356 -22.08 -0.27 -12.59
N ALA A 357 -21.42 0.41 -13.52
CA ALA A 357 -21.44 0.05 -14.94
C ALA A 357 -20.89 -1.35 -15.24
N SER A 358 -20.09 -1.93 -14.32
CA SER A 358 -19.58 -3.29 -14.46
C SER A 358 -20.61 -4.37 -14.08
N LYS A 359 -21.61 -4.05 -13.24
CA LYS A 359 -22.68 -4.95 -12.80
C LYS A 359 -23.74 -5.17 -13.90
N VAL A 360 -23.89 -4.22 -14.82
CA VAL A 360 -24.99 -4.17 -15.79
C VAL A 360 -24.79 -5.15 -16.95
N THR A 361 -25.82 -5.95 -17.22
CA THR A 361 -25.88 -6.88 -18.36
C THR A 361 -27.04 -6.59 -19.33
N ASP A 362 -27.99 -5.73 -18.95
CA ASP A 362 -29.19 -5.40 -19.74
C ASP A 362 -29.54 -3.91 -19.60
N LEU A 363 -29.52 -3.20 -20.73
CA LEU A 363 -29.91 -1.78 -20.89
C LEU A 363 -31.13 -1.63 -21.82
N SER A 364 -31.93 -2.69 -22.01
CA SER A 364 -33.15 -2.63 -22.84
C SER A 364 -34.22 -1.67 -22.30
N GLY A 365 -34.18 -1.32 -21.01
CA GLY A 365 -35.08 -0.34 -20.40
C GLY A 365 -34.82 1.12 -20.80
N LEU A 366 -33.71 1.45 -21.49
CA LEU A 366 -33.38 2.83 -21.88
C LEU A 366 -34.29 3.41 -22.99
N ALA A 367 -35.04 2.58 -23.73
CA ALA A 367 -36.04 3.06 -24.68
C ALA A 367 -37.34 3.55 -24.00
N GLY A 368 -37.55 3.20 -22.73
CA GLY A 368 -38.87 3.19 -22.10
C GLY A 368 -39.73 2.01 -22.56
N SER A 369 -40.99 1.99 -22.13
CA SER A 369 -42.01 1.06 -22.62
C SER A 369 -42.96 1.79 -23.57
N ASP A 370 -43.66 1.07 -24.43
CA ASP A 370 -44.60 1.68 -25.40
C ASP A 370 -45.75 2.45 -24.71
N ALA A 371 -46.05 2.13 -23.44
CA ALA A 371 -47.01 2.85 -22.61
C ALA A 371 -46.45 4.13 -21.96
N THR A 372 -45.13 4.22 -21.77
CA THR A 372 -44.44 5.41 -21.22
C THR A 372 -43.06 5.56 -21.89
N PRO A 373 -42.99 6.14 -23.11
CA PRO A 373 -41.73 6.38 -23.78
C PRO A 373 -40.86 7.35 -22.95
N LEU A 374 -39.56 7.07 -22.83
CA LEU A 374 -38.62 8.00 -22.23
C LEU A 374 -38.38 9.17 -23.20
N ASN A 375 -39.20 10.21 -23.07
CA ASN A 375 -39.19 11.48 -23.82
C ASN A 375 -37.95 12.36 -23.53
N GLU A 376 -36.83 11.73 -23.16
CA GLU A 376 -35.58 12.39 -22.81
C GLU A 376 -34.72 12.64 -24.07
N LYS A 377 -35.08 12.07 -25.23
CA LYS A 377 -34.53 12.41 -26.57
C LYS A 377 -33.01 12.32 -26.67
N ILE A 378 -32.45 11.21 -26.18
CA ILE A 378 -31.02 10.93 -26.14
C ILE A 378 -30.40 11.14 -27.53
N ALA A 379 -29.26 11.84 -27.57
CA ALA A 379 -28.58 12.21 -28.81
C ALA A 379 -27.07 11.88 -28.79
N ASP A 380 -26.37 12.06 -27.65
CA ASP A 380 -24.97 11.64 -27.50
C ASP A 380 -24.88 10.40 -26.59
N LEU A 381 -24.36 9.32 -27.17
CA LEU A 381 -24.17 8.03 -26.51
C LEU A 381 -22.85 7.94 -25.71
N THR A 382 -22.10 9.05 -25.59
CA THR A 382 -20.85 9.12 -24.84
C THR A 382 -21.07 8.76 -23.37
N GLY A 383 -20.43 7.66 -22.94
CA GLY A 383 -20.59 7.05 -21.62
C GLY A 383 -21.10 5.61 -21.69
N LEU A 384 -21.84 5.21 -22.74
CA LEU A 384 -22.32 3.82 -22.86
C LEU A 384 -21.17 2.81 -22.99
N GLY A 385 -20.03 3.17 -23.59
CA GLY A 385 -18.83 2.33 -23.68
C GLY A 385 -18.18 1.93 -22.33
N TYR A 386 -18.64 2.47 -21.19
CA TYR A 386 -18.24 1.99 -19.88
C TYR A 386 -18.93 0.67 -19.48
N PHE A 387 -20.13 0.39 -20.01
CA PHE A 387 -20.98 -0.74 -19.63
C PHE A 387 -20.61 -2.04 -20.36
N LYS A 388 -19.33 -2.44 -20.29
CA LYS A 388 -18.72 -3.51 -21.12
C LYS A 388 -19.25 -4.94 -20.88
N ASN A 389 -20.21 -5.13 -19.98
CA ASN A 389 -20.89 -6.40 -19.71
C ASN A 389 -22.29 -6.49 -20.32
N VAL A 390 -22.78 -5.42 -20.95
CA VAL A 390 -24.11 -5.36 -21.55
C VAL A 390 -24.26 -6.35 -22.72
N THR A 391 -25.37 -7.08 -22.68
CA THR A 391 -25.79 -8.07 -23.68
C THR A 391 -27.07 -7.67 -24.41
N LYS A 392 -27.84 -6.71 -23.88
CA LYS A 392 -29.01 -6.11 -24.55
C LYS A 392 -29.03 -4.60 -24.42
N LEU A 393 -29.38 -3.90 -25.48
CA LEU A 393 -29.49 -2.44 -25.50
C LEU A 393 -30.65 -2.01 -26.40
N SER A 394 -31.57 -1.21 -25.86
CA SER A 394 -32.64 -0.59 -26.65
C SER A 394 -32.58 0.92 -26.50
N LEU A 395 -32.51 1.61 -27.63
CA LEU A 395 -32.42 3.08 -27.75
C LEU A 395 -33.34 3.56 -28.88
N ASN A 396 -34.47 2.88 -29.07
CA ASN A 396 -35.45 3.24 -30.10
C ASN A 396 -36.26 4.49 -29.73
N ASN A 397 -36.79 5.18 -30.75
CA ASN A 397 -37.52 6.44 -30.62
C ASN A 397 -36.70 7.60 -30.00
N GLN A 398 -35.41 7.70 -30.35
CA GLN A 398 -34.48 8.72 -29.85
C GLN A 398 -34.01 9.66 -30.97
N ASN A 399 -33.00 10.50 -30.71
CA ASN A 399 -32.46 11.46 -31.67
C ASN A 399 -31.03 11.09 -32.12
N ILE A 400 -30.70 9.80 -32.13
CA ILE A 400 -29.36 9.28 -32.39
C ILE A 400 -29.07 9.32 -33.90
N SER A 401 -27.90 9.83 -34.27
CA SER A 401 -27.39 9.82 -35.65
C SER A 401 -26.13 8.98 -35.85
N SER A 402 -25.44 8.57 -34.77
CA SER A 402 -24.17 7.84 -34.82
C SER A 402 -24.09 6.75 -33.76
N LEU A 403 -23.50 5.62 -34.14
CA LEU A 403 -23.33 4.42 -33.29
C LEU A 403 -21.89 4.22 -32.78
N GLU A 404 -20.97 5.15 -33.09
CA GLU A 404 -19.54 5.07 -32.72
C GLU A 404 -19.31 4.77 -31.23
N LYS A 405 -20.09 5.39 -30.34
CA LYS A 405 -19.90 5.26 -28.89
C LYS A 405 -20.32 3.89 -28.32
N ILE A 406 -21.04 3.07 -29.10
CA ILE A 406 -21.45 1.70 -28.71
C ILE A 406 -20.65 0.59 -29.41
N ALA A 407 -19.78 0.92 -30.37
CA ALA A 407 -18.91 -0.04 -31.08
C ALA A 407 -18.05 -0.91 -30.13
N SER A 408 -17.72 -0.38 -28.94
CA SER A 408 -16.94 -1.09 -27.90
C SER A 408 -17.71 -2.17 -27.11
N LEU A 409 -19.03 -2.32 -27.31
CA LEU A 409 -19.89 -3.23 -26.55
C LEU A 409 -19.89 -4.67 -27.14
N THR A 410 -18.72 -5.27 -27.31
CA THR A 410 -18.53 -6.55 -28.05
C THR A 410 -19.22 -7.79 -27.45
N LYS A 411 -19.89 -7.68 -26.30
CA LYS A 411 -20.76 -8.72 -25.71
C LYS A 411 -22.24 -8.59 -26.08
N LEU A 412 -22.62 -7.53 -26.79
CA LEU A 412 -23.99 -7.22 -27.18
C LEU A 412 -24.58 -8.32 -28.09
N LYS A 413 -25.77 -8.79 -27.75
CA LYS A 413 -26.53 -9.84 -28.45
C LYS A 413 -27.80 -9.28 -29.09
N ASP A 414 -28.50 -8.41 -28.36
CA ASP A 414 -29.75 -7.80 -28.79
C ASP A 414 -29.58 -6.27 -28.85
N LEU A 415 -29.77 -5.67 -30.02
CA LEU A 415 -29.68 -4.21 -30.23
C LEU A 415 -30.93 -3.70 -30.97
N ASN A 416 -31.66 -2.78 -30.36
CA ASN A 416 -32.74 -2.03 -31.01
C ASN A 416 -32.40 -0.54 -31.02
N VAL A 417 -32.21 0.02 -32.22
CA VAL A 417 -32.01 1.47 -32.45
C VAL A 417 -33.00 1.99 -33.50
N SER A 418 -34.15 1.33 -33.65
CA SER A 418 -35.19 1.75 -34.58
C SER A 418 -35.74 3.15 -34.29
N ASN A 419 -36.33 3.80 -35.29
CA ASN A 419 -36.94 5.14 -35.16
C ASN A 419 -35.92 6.17 -34.64
N ASN A 420 -34.86 6.39 -35.43
CA ASN A 420 -33.74 7.29 -35.15
C ASN A 420 -33.30 7.99 -36.45
N LYS A 421 -32.10 8.62 -36.47
CA LYS A 421 -31.53 9.35 -37.61
C LYS A 421 -30.19 8.77 -38.06
N ILE A 422 -30.00 7.46 -37.87
CA ILE A 422 -28.75 6.76 -38.19
C ILE A 422 -28.66 6.59 -39.70
N SER A 423 -27.51 6.93 -40.29
CA SER A 423 -27.25 6.77 -41.73
C SER A 423 -26.25 5.64 -42.05
N SER A 424 -25.54 5.11 -41.06
CA SER A 424 -24.56 4.03 -41.25
C SER A 424 -24.51 3.07 -40.05
N VAL A 425 -24.38 1.78 -40.37
CA VAL A 425 -24.20 0.69 -39.40
C VAL A 425 -22.74 0.21 -39.31
N ALA A 426 -21.80 0.88 -39.99
CA ALA A 426 -20.38 0.52 -40.01
C ALA A 426 -19.73 0.36 -38.60
N PRO A 427 -20.09 1.15 -37.57
CA PRO A 427 -19.54 0.96 -36.22
C PRO A 427 -19.96 -0.36 -35.53
N LEU A 428 -20.92 -1.10 -36.07
CA LEU A 428 -21.40 -2.37 -35.50
C LEU A 428 -20.62 -3.60 -35.99
N LYS A 429 -19.74 -3.46 -36.98
CA LYS A 429 -19.04 -4.57 -37.65
C LYS A 429 -18.30 -5.54 -36.70
N ASP A 430 -17.76 -5.03 -35.59
CA ASP A 430 -16.93 -5.78 -34.65
C ASP A 430 -17.76 -6.46 -33.53
N LEU A 431 -19.09 -6.25 -33.51
CA LEU A 431 -20.02 -6.80 -32.51
C LEU A 431 -20.37 -8.27 -32.78
N SER A 432 -19.35 -9.13 -32.92
CA SER A 432 -19.46 -10.57 -33.27
C SER A 432 -20.23 -11.48 -32.29
N ALA A 433 -20.85 -10.90 -31.25
CA ALA A 433 -21.82 -11.55 -30.36
C ALA A 433 -23.28 -11.29 -30.74
N LEU A 434 -23.54 -10.35 -31.67
CA LEU A 434 -24.86 -9.85 -32.02
C LEU A 434 -25.70 -10.92 -32.73
N LYS A 435 -26.94 -11.07 -32.27
CA LYS A 435 -27.96 -12.04 -32.73
C LYS A 435 -29.17 -11.33 -33.31
N ASN A 436 -29.72 -10.35 -32.59
CA ASN A 436 -30.90 -9.61 -33.00
C ASN A 436 -30.53 -8.14 -33.19
N LEU A 437 -30.68 -7.63 -34.42
CA LEU A 437 -30.45 -6.22 -34.75
C LEU A 437 -31.72 -5.62 -35.37
N ASN A 438 -32.27 -4.59 -34.73
CA ASN A 438 -33.31 -3.75 -35.31
C ASN A 438 -32.77 -2.32 -35.52
N VAL A 439 -32.71 -1.91 -36.78
CA VAL A 439 -32.33 -0.57 -37.24
C VAL A 439 -33.42 0.05 -38.14
N SER A 440 -34.66 -0.44 -38.05
CA SER A 440 -35.77 0.06 -38.86
C SER A 440 -36.06 1.54 -38.64
N ASN A 441 -36.73 2.20 -39.59
CA ASN A 441 -37.14 3.59 -39.49
C ASN A 441 -35.93 4.51 -39.21
N ASN A 442 -34.96 4.48 -40.12
CA ASN A 442 -33.69 5.21 -40.07
C ASN A 442 -33.32 5.68 -41.50
N MET A 443 -32.08 6.12 -41.71
CA MET A 443 -31.59 6.69 -42.98
C MET A 443 -30.47 5.85 -43.62
N ILE A 444 -30.41 4.54 -43.31
CA ILE A 444 -29.33 3.63 -43.74
C ILE A 444 -29.52 3.23 -45.20
N SER A 445 -28.46 3.34 -46.01
CA SER A 445 -28.45 2.89 -47.41
C SER A 445 -27.51 1.72 -47.71
N ASP A 446 -26.57 1.43 -46.80
CA ASP A 446 -25.57 0.37 -46.92
C ASP A 446 -25.46 -0.39 -45.58
N VAL A 447 -25.48 -1.73 -45.66
CA VAL A 447 -25.29 -2.65 -44.52
C VAL A 447 -24.16 -3.66 -44.74
N THR A 448 -23.36 -3.55 -45.81
CA THR A 448 -22.30 -4.51 -46.18
C THR A 448 -21.27 -4.75 -45.07
N SER A 449 -21.08 -3.77 -44.17
CA SER A 449 -20.24 -3.88 -42.96
C SER A 449 -20.71 -4.92 -41.94
N LEU A 450 -21.95 -5.44 -42.06
CA LEU A 450 -22.53 -6.42 -41.15
C LEU A 450 -22.37 -7.87 -41.61
N LYS A 451 -21.88 -8.11 -42.84
CA LYS A 451 -21.79 -9.45 -43.45
C LYS A 451 -21.02 -10.47 -42.59
N ASP A 452 -20.01 -10.01 -41.85
CA ASP A 452 -19.09 -10.85 -41.08
C ASP A 452 -19.64 -11.16 -39.65
N LEU A 453 -20.82 -10.64 -39.30
CA LEU A 453 -21.52 -10.93 -38.05
C LEU A 453 -22.17 -12.33 -38.07
N SER A 454 -21.31 -13.36 -38.11
CA SER A 454 -21.65 -14.80 -38.20
C SER A 454 -22.59 -15.37 -37.12
N LYS A 455 -22.96 -14.60 -36.08
CA LYS A 455 -23.95 -14.97 -35.06
C LYS A 455 -25.30 -14.26 -35.20
N LEU A 456 -25.46 -13.41 -36.21
CA LEU A 456 -26.70 -12.70 -36.47
C LEU A 456 -27.77 -13.71 -36.88
N GLU A 457 -28.94 -13.60 -36.24
CA GLU A 457 -30.09 -14.48 -36.35
C GLU A 457 -31.34 -13.73 -36.84
N LYS A 458 -31.42 -12.41 -36.61
CA LYS A 458 -32.48 -11.53 -37.11
C LYS A 458 -31.94 -10.13 -37.43
N LEU A 459 -32.39 -9.57 -38.55
CA LEU A 459 -32.01 -8.25 -39.05
C LEU A 459 -33.24 -7.49 -39.59
N ASP A 460 -33.77 -6.55 -38.81
CA ASP A 460 -34.80 -5.62 -39.28
C ASP A 460 -34.17 -4.31 -39.74
N VAL A 461 -34.25 -4.06 -41.06
CA VAL A 461 -33.80 -2.84 -41.74
C VAL A 461 -34.96 -2.13 -42.44
N SER A 462 -36.22 -2.45 -42.07
CA SER A 462 -37.40 -1.87 -42.71
C SER A 462 -37.43 -0.33 -42.64
N ASN A 463 -38.08 0.32 -43.60
CA ASN A 463 -38.23 1.78 -43.67
C ASN A 463 -36.88 2.53 -43.56
N ASN A 464 -35.96 2.20 -44.47
CA ASN A 464 -34.63 2.81 -44.61
C ASN A 464 -34.40 3.28 -46.07
N ALA A 465 -33.17 3.65 -46.40
CA ALA A 465 -32.77 4.17 -47.71
C ALA A 465 -32.08 3.12 -48.62
N ILE A 466 -32.28 1.82 -48.36
CA ILE A 466 -31.65 0.75 -49.15
C ILE A 466 -32.33 0.64 -50.53
N VAL A 467 -31.52 0.48 -51.58
CA VAL A 467 -31.96 0.39 -52.99
C VAL A 467 -31.53 -0.90 -53.69
N ASP A 468 -30.48 -1.56 -53.21
CA ASP A 468 -29.93 -2.79 -53.77
C ASP A 468 -30.07 -3.94 -52.78
N ALA A 469 -30.68 -5.05 -53.20
CA ALA A 469 -30.81 -6.26 -52.39
C ALA A 469 -29.55 -7.15 -52.44
N ASN A 470 -28.65 -6.96 -53.41
CA ASN A 470 -27.50 -7.85 -53.59
C ASN A 470 -26.50 -7.78 -52.42
N MET A 471 -26.45 -6.68 -51.66
CA MET A 471 -25.62 -6.58 -50.45
C MET A 471 -25.90 -7.68 -49.40
N PHE A 472 -27.13 -8.21 -49.35
CA PHE A 472 -27.51 -9.30 -48.43
C PHE A 472 -27.04 -10.70 -48.88
N SER A 473 -26.61 -10.87 -50.13
CA SER A 473 -26.19 -12.18 -50.68
C SER A 473 -25.04 -12.83 -49.90
N SER A 474 -24.16 -12.01 -49.32
CA SER A 474 -22.99 -12.45 -48.56
C SER A 474 -23.27 -12.80 -47.08
N PHE A 475 -24.50 -12.60 -46.59
CA PHE A 475 -24.84 -12.80 -45.17
C PHE A 475 -25.11 -14.27 -44.86
N THR A 476 -24.56 -14.77 -43.75
CA THR A 476 -24.73 -16.16 -43.28
C THR A 476 -26.10 -16.46 -42.64
N LEU A 477 -27.04 -15.51 -42.67
CA LEU A 477 -28.41 -15.64 -42.15
C LEU A 477 -29.17 -16.80 -42.83
N SER A 478 -29.98 -17.53 -42.06
CA SER A 478 -30.73 -18.71 -42.50
C SER A 478 -32.22 -18.62 -42.15
N GLY A 479 -33.09 -18.87 -43.13
CA GLY A 479 -34.54 -18.71 -42.98
C GLY A 479 -34.99 -17.25 -43.01
N GLU A 480 -36.27 -17.02 -42.75
CA GLU A 480 -36.99 -15.72 -42.81
C GLU A 480 -36.52 -14.72 -41.73
N ALA A 481 -35.27 -14.28 -41.83
CA ALA A 481 -34.52 -13.54 -40.81
C ALA A 481 -34.35 -12.04 -41.10
N ILE A 482 -34.59 -11.60 -42.34
CA ILE A 482 -34.39 -10.21 -42.80
C ILE A 482 -35.74 -9.55 -43.08
N THR A 483 -35.95 -8.34 -42.56
CA THR A 483 -37.12 -7.50 -42.86
C THR A 483 -36.69 -6.27 -43.66
N LEU A 484 -37.22 -6.12 -44.89
CA LEU A 484 -36.87 -5.10 -45.88
C LEU A 484 -38.02 -4.12 -46.21
N THR A 485 -39.26 -4.37 -45.78
CA THR A 485 -40.45 -3.53 -46.09
C THR A 485 -40.16 -2.03 -45.97
N GLY A 486 -40.60 -1.23 -46.95
CA GLY A 486 -40.48 0.23 -46.92
C GLY A 486 -39.13 0.78 -47.42
N ASN A 487 -38.19 -0.07 -47.81
CA ASN A 487 -37.00 0.33 -48.58
C ASN A 487 -37.33 0.54 -50.07
N LYS A 488 -36.42 1.17 -50.82
CA LYS A 488 -36.59 1.53 -52.24
C LYS A 488 -35.94 0.51 -53.19
N ILE A 489 -36.12 -0.77 -52.88
CA ILE A 489 -35.51 -1.88 -53.64
C ILE A 489 -36.30 -2.11 -54.94
N ALA A 490 -35.60 -2.24 -56.06
CA ALA A 490 -36.20 -2.68 -57.31
C ALA A 490 -36.44 -4.19 -57.30
N VAL A 491 -37.63 -4.63 -57.73
CA VAL A 491 -38.00 -6.06 -57.83
C VAL A 491 -37.50 -6.70 -59.12
N PRO A 492 -37.22 -8.02 -59.13
CA PRO A 492 -37.34 -8.99 -58.04
C PRO A 492 -36.11 -9.09 -57.13
N LEU A 493 -36.26 -9.72 -55.97
CA LEU A 493 -35.14 -10.09 -55.09
C LEU A 493 -34.31 -11.24 -55.72
N PRO A 494 -32.96 -11.26 -55.57
CA PRO A 494 -32.15 -12.42 -55.95
C PRO A 494 -32.50 -13.66 -55.12
N ASP A 495 -32.46 -14.88 -55.70
CA ASP A 495 -32.86 -16.12 -55.01
C ASP A 495 -32.09 -16.39 -53.71
N ALA A 496 -30.79 -16.07 -53.73
CA ALA A 496 -29.89 -16.15 -52.56
C ALA A 496 -30.26 -15.19 -51.42
N VAL A 497 -31.17 -14.23 -51.66
CA VAL A 497 -31.69 -13.26 -50.69
C VAL A 497 -33.18 -13.50 -50.40
N ALA A 498 -33.97 -13.88 -51.41
CA ALA A 498 -35.42 -14.12 -51.26
C ALA A 498 -35.74 -15.15 -50.16
N SER A 499 -34.97 -16.23 -50.09
CA SER A 499 -35.05 -17.27 -49.04
C SER A 499 -34.67 -16.80 -47.62
N LYS A 500 -34.19 -15.55 -47.47
CA LYS A 500 -33.80 -14.94 -46.19
C LYS A 500 -34.78 -13.85 -45.73
N VAL A 501 -35.78 -13.48 -46.53
CA VAL A 501 -36.63 -12.28 -46.33
C VAL A 501 -38.05 -12.63 -45.88
N ASN A 502 -38.53 -11.96 -44.84
CA ASN A 502 -39.80 -12.27 -44.14
C ASN A 502 -40.97 -11.32 -44.48
N ASP A 503 -40.85 -10.53 -45.54
CA ASP A 503 -41.87 -9.55 -45.93
C ASP A 503 -42.94 -10.14 -46.85
N ALA A 504 -44.16 -10.30 -46.35
CA ALA A 504 -45.33 -10.68 -47.16
C ALA A 504 -45.54 -9.77 -48.39
N LYS A 505 -45.16 -8.48 -48.33
CA LYS A 505 -45.22 -7.56 -49.49
C LYS A 505 -44.19 -7.86 -50.58
N ASN A 506 -42.98 -8.31 -50.22
CA ASN A 506 -41.98 -8.71 -51.21
C ASN A 506 -42.27 -10.12 -51.75
N GLN A 507 -42.85 -11.00 -50.92
CA GLN A 507 -43.36 -12.30 -51.34
C GLN A 507 -44.61 -12.19 -52.25
N SER A 508 -45.43 -11.14 -52.12
CA SER A 508 -46.62 -10.89 -52.95
C SER A 508 -46.31 -10.77 -54.46
N VAL A 509 -45.20 -10.13 -54.83
CA VAL A 509 -44.77 -10.00 -56.24
C VAL A 509 -44.37 -11.37 -56.81
N LEU A 510 -43.94 -12.28 -55.94
CA LEU A 510 -43.65 -13.69 -56.24
C LEU A 510 -44.92 -14.56 -56.39
N VAL A 511 -46.09 -14.04 -55.97
CA VAL A 511 -47.41 -14.64 -56.23
C VAL A 511 -47.99 -14.11 -57.53
N GLU A 512 -47.99 -12.79 -57.76
CA GLU A 512 -48.48 -12.19 -59.01
C GLU A 512 -47.71 -12.73 -60.24
N ALA A 513 -46.39 -12.95 -60.13
CA ALA A 513 -45.60 -13.60 -61.19
C ALA A 513 -46.03 -15.07 -61.48
N LYS A 514 -46.52 -15.79 -60.46
CA LYS A 514 -47.03 -17.17 -60.62
C LYS A 514 -48.44 -17.20 -61.18
N GLU A 515 -49.33 -16.31 -60.75
CA GLU A 515 -50.71 -16.23 -61.24
C GLU A 515 -50.80 -15.73 -62.69
N LEU A 516 -49.89 -14.83 -63.10
CA LEU A 516 -49.75 -14.44 -64.51
C LEU A 516 -49.33 -15.62 -65.41
N THR A 517 -48.58 -16.58 -64.85
CA THR A 517 -48.20 -17.82 -65.55
C THR A 517 -49.35 -18.83 -65.58
N ALA A 518 -50.09 -18.99 -64.46
CA ALA A 518 -51.22 -19.92 -64.35
C ALA A 518 -52.42 -19.59 -65.25
N THR A 519 -52.51 -18.36 -65.77
CA THR A 519 -53.62 -17.93 -66.62
C THR A 519 -53.54 -18.47 -68.07
N LEU A 520 -52.40 -19.02 -68.50
CA LEU A 520 -52.18 -19.50 -69.87
C LEU A 520 -52.54 -20.98 -70.12
N GLU A 521 -52.65 -21.81 -69.09
CA GLU A 521 -52.90 -23.26 -69.23
C GLU A 521 -54.35 -23.68 -68.88
N GLY A 522 -55.22 -22.72 -68.53
CA GLY A 522 -56.55 -22.99 -67.97
C GLY A 522 -57.65 -23.42 -68.95
N ASN A 523 -57.37 -23.62 -70.24
CA ASN A 523 -58.39 -23.91 -71.26
C ASN A 523 -57.94 -24.93 -72.33
N LEU A 524 -58.10 -26.22 -72.05
CA LEU A 524 -58.84 -27.16 -72.93
C LEU A 524 -59.01 -28.52 -72.24
N VAL A 525 -60.26 -28.97 -72.08
CA VAL A 525 -60.59 -30.27 -71.47
C VAL A 525 -61.19 -31.19 -72.51
N GLY A 526 -60.58 -32.37 -72.68
CA GLY A 526 -61.33 -33.60 -73.00
C GLY A 526 -60.89 -34.41 -74.21
N ILE A 527 -61.01 -35.74 -74.02
CA ILE A 527 -61.08 -36.83 -75.01
C ILE A 527 -59.72 -37.46 -75.43
N ASN A 528 -59.65 -38.76 -75.13
CA ASN A 528 -58.62 -39.79 -75.42
C ASN A 528 -58.75 -40.30 -76.89
N PRO A 529 -57.87 -41.17 -77.46
CA PRO A 529 -56.77 -41.93 -76.83
C PRO A 529 -55.45 -42.11 -77.64
N ASP A 530 -54.40 -42.61 -76.95
CA ASP A 530 -53.30 -43.51 -77.39
C ASP A 530 -52.50 -43.27 -78.71
N PRO A 531 -51.21 -43.67 -78.78
CA PRO A 531 -50.16 -43.57 -77.76
C PRO A 531 -48.85 -43.02 -78.37
N ASP A 532 -48.88 -41.84 -79.02
CA ASP A 532 -47.73 -41.34 -79.80
C ASP A 532 -47.56 -39.81 -79.70
N VAL A 533 -47.19 -39.29 -78.51
CA VAL A 533 -46.85 -37.88 -78.29
C VAL A 533 -45.67 -37.73 -77.31
N ALA A 534 -44.45 -37.76 -77.84
CA ALA A 534 -43.21 -37.49 -77.08
C ALA A 534 -42.34 -36.39 -77.71
N ASP A 535 -42.85 -35.67 -78.72
CA ASP A 535 -42.07 -34.73 -79.55
C ASP A 535 -42.82 -33.41 -79.82
N LEU A 536 -43.15 -32.64 -78.77
CA LEU A 536 -43.44 -31.19 -78.91
C LEU A 536 -43.28 -30.35 -77.62
N ALA A 537 -42.40 -30.74 -76.69
CA ALA A 537 -42.18 -29.99 -75.42
C ALA A 537 -40.70 -29.77 -75.04
N TRP A 538 -39.75 -30.08 -75.93
CA TRP A 538 -38.32 -29.81 -75.69
C TRP A 538 -37.94 -28.32 -75.83
N THR A 539 -38.85 -27.49 -76.35
CA THR A 539 -38.55 -26.12 -76.83
C THR A 539 -39.00 -24.99 -75.90
N THR A 540 -39.74 -25.29 -74.83
CA THR A 540 -40.27 -24.28 -73.89
C THR A 540 -40.27 -24.85 -72.46
N ALA A 541 -39.43 -24.40 -71.51
CA ALA A 541 -38.44 -23.33 -71.61
C ALA A 541 -37.16 -23.61 -70.84
N GLN A 542 -36.07 -22.97 -71.27
CA GLN A 542 -34.79 -22.88 -70.58
C GLN A 542 -34.86 -21.87 -69.39
N GLN A 543 -35.99 -21.86 -68.64
CA GLN A 543 -36.34 -20.88 -67.61
C GLN A 543 -37.08 -21.49 -66.39
N ALA A 544 -36.56 -22.56 -65.82
CA ALA A 544 -36.69 -22.92 -64.40
C ALA A 544 -35.66 -24.00 -64.10
N GLY A 545 -34.90 -23.89 -63.00
CA GLY A 545 -33.79 -24.81 -62.71
C GLY A 545 -33.89 -25.47 -61.34
N SER A 546 -33.26 -26.65 -61.22
CA SER A 546 -32.89 -27.34 -59.97
C SER A 546 -34.05 -27.80 -59.04
N ASP A 547 -34.00 -28.95 -58.36
CA ASP A 547 -32.94 -29.97 -58.24
C ASP A 547 -33.54 -31.31 -57.71
N ILE A 548 -32.66 -32.22 -57.27
CA ILE A 548 -32.87 -33.35 -56.32
C ILE A 548 -32.86 -34.77 -56.92
N VAL A 549 -31.86 -35.54 -56.47
CA VAL A 549 -31.73 -37.00 -56.59
C VAL A 549 -31.99 -37.64 -55.22
N PRO A 550 -32.74 -38.76 -55.14
CA PRO A 550 -32.19 -39.89 -54.36
C PRO A 550 -32.56 -41.31 -54.82
N ALA A 551 -31.50 -42.11 -55.02
CA ALA A 551 -31.27 -43.42 -54.39
C ALA A 551 -31.85 -44.76 -54.95
N LYS A 552 -30.93 -45.75 -55.01
CA LYS A 552 -31.09 -47.22 -54.79
C LYS A 552 -31.78 -48.08 -55.90
N ALA A 553 -31.40 -49.35 -56.12
CA ALA A 553 -30.22 -50.13 -55.68
C ALA A 553 -30.04 -51.52 -56.35
N THR A 554 -28.83 -52.08 -56.22
CA THR A 554 -28.49 -53.52 -55.99
C THR A 554 -28.62 -54.62 -57.09
N LEU A 555 -27.45 -55.20 -57.43
CA LEU A 555 -27.12 -56.65 -57.59
C LEU A 555 -27.66 -57.38 -58.86
N THR A 556 -27.04 -58.45 -59.40
CA THR A 556 -25.87 -59.28 -58.98
C THR A 556 -25.21 -60.03 -60.16
N LYS A 557 -23.87 -60.19 -60.20
CA LYS A 557 -23.12 -61.48 -60.26
C LYS A 557 -21.61 -61.35 -60.57
N ILE A 558 -20.84 -62.28 -60.00
CA ILE A 558 -19.38 -62.57 -60.12
C ILE A 558 -19.27 -64.11 -60.03
N PRO A 559 -18.55 -64.86 -60.90
CA PRO A 559 -17.07 -65.02 -60.88
C PRO A 559 -16.46 -65.14 -62.32
N ALA A 560 -15.18 -65.44 -62.61
CA ALA A 560 -14.05 -66.13 -61.92
C ALA A 560 -12.71 -65.72 -62.63
N LYS A 561 -11.46 -66.01 -62.21
CA LYS A 561 -10.80 -66.44 -60.94
C LYS A 561 -9.28 -66.03 -61.02
N PRO A 562 -8.45 -66.14 -59.94
CA PRO A 562 -7.19 -65.38 -59.81
C PRO A 562 -5.87 -66.17 -59.94
N SER A 563 -4.75 -65.45 -60.02
CA SER A 563 -3.38 -65.94 -59.78
C SER A 563 -2.49 -64.94 -58.99
N ASP A 564 -2.33 -63.69 -59.45
CA ASP A 564 -1.17 -62.85 -59.08
C ASP A 564 -1.46 -61.66 -58.13
N VAL A 565 -2.25 -61.85 -57.07
CA VAL A 565 -2.47 -60.80 -56.04
C VAL A 565 -2.24 -61.33 -54.62
N ALA A 566 -1.07 -61.03 -54.07
CA ALA A 566 -0.73 -61.30 -52.66
C ALA A 566 -1.05 -60.08 -51.79
N PHE A 567 -2.18 -60.10 -51.09
CA PHE A 567 -2.54 -59.08 -50.10
C PHE A 567 -1.83 -59.32 -48.75
N THR A 568 -1.25 -58.29 -48.15
CA THR A 568 -0.67 -58.36 -46.80
C THR A 568 -1.35 -57.38 -45.86
N LEU A 569 -1.84 -57.85 -44.71
CA LEU A 569 -2.53 -57.02 -43.72
C LEU A 569 -1.54 -56.40 -42.73
N LYS A 570 -1.51 -55.06 -42.63
CA LYS A 570 -0.85 -54.32 -41.53
C LYS A 570 -1.81 -53.27 -40.98
N LYS A 571 -2.06 -53.32 -39.67
CA LYS A 571 -2.86 -52.33 -38.90
C LYS A 571 -4.20 -51.93 -39.56
N ASN A 572 -5.00 -52.95 -39.91
CA ASN A 572 -6.43 -52.83 -40.26
C ASN A 572 -6.78 -52.02 -41.51
N LYS A 573 -5.87 -51.91 -42.49
CA LYS A 573 -6.24 -51.68 -43.89
C LYS A 573 -5.58 -52.71 -44.80
N TRP A 574 -6.24 -53.01 -45.92
CA TRP A 574 -5.68 -53.81 -47.00
C TRP A 574 -5.01 -52.88 -48.01
N GLU A 575 -3.77 -53.20 -48.39
CA GLU A 575 -3.03 -52.53 -49.45
C GLU A 575 -2.79 -53.52 -50.60
N ALA A 576 -2.76 -53.03 -51.84
CA ALA A 576 -2.51 -53.81 -53.03
C ALA A 576 -1.33 -53.21 -53.80
N THR A 577 -0.34 -54.04 -54.14
CA THR A 577 0.88 -53.63 -54.82
C THR A 577 0.98 -54.37 -56.15
N TYR A 578 1.14 -53.64 -57.26
CA TYR A 578 1.47 -54.22 -58.56
C TYR A 578 2.98 -54.44 -58.67
N HIS A 579 3.40 -55.65 -59.04
CA HIS A 579 4.74 -55.93 -59.56
C HIS A 579 4.65 -56.23 -61.06
N VAL A 580 5.40 -55.48 -61.87
CA VAL A 580 5.62 -55.78 -63.29
C VAL A 580 7.13 -55.81 -63.51
N ASN A 581 7.64 -56.94 -64.04
CA ASN A 581 9.07 -57.15 -64.21
C ASN A 581 9.56 -56.54 -65.53
N PHE A 582 10.28 -55.41 -65.45
CA PHE A 582 10.79 -54.67 -66.61
C PHE A 582 11.86 -55.41 -67.42
N GLN A 583 12.58 -56.38 -66.83
CA GLN A 583 13.77 -56.96 -67.46
C GLN A 583 13.45 -57.77 -68.73
N ALA A 584 12.36 -58.54 -68.71
CA ALA A 584 11.99 -59.44 -69.81
C ALA A 584 11.61 -58.74 -71.14
N ALA A 585 11.41 -57.42 -71.13
CA ALA A 585 11.22 -56.62 -72.33
C ALA A 585 12.55 -56.13 -72.92
N ILE A 586 13.49 -55.71 -72.06
CA ILE A 586 14.85 -55.26 -72.43
C ILE A 586 15.61 -56.41 -73.10
N ASP A 587 15.55 -57.62 -72.51
CA ASP A 587 16.25 -58.79 -73.02
C ASP A 587 15.79 -59.17 -74.45
N LYS A 588 14.50 -58.97 -74.78
CA LYS A 588 13.96 -59.18 -76.12
C LYS A 588 14.38 -58.10 -77.13
N LEU A 589 14.64 -56.88 -76.68
CA LEU A 589 15.16 -55.81 -77.53
C LEU A 589 16.63 -56.08 -77.90
N HIS A 590 17.45 -56.44 -76.89
CA HIS A 590 18.85 -56.84 -77.10
C HIS A 590 18.98 -58.06 -78.03
N ALA A 591 18.08 -59.04 -77.92
CA ALA A 591 18.03 -60.20 -78.82
C ALA A 591 17.73 -59.83 -80.28
N ARG A 592 16.93 -58.78 -80.54
CA ARG A 592 16.65 -58.31 -81.91
C ARG A 592 17.80 -57.50 -82.51
N VAL A 593 18.46 -56.63 -81.73
CA VAL A 593 19.66 -55.91 -82.20
C VAL A 593 20.79 -56.90 -82.54
N ALA A 594 20.95 -57.97 -81.76
CA ALA A 594 21.91 -59.04 -82.04
C ALA A 594 21.62 -59.83 -83.34
N ALA A 595 20.36 -59.86 -83.80
CA ALA A 595 19.96 -60.56 -85.02
C ALA A 595 20.09 -59.72 -86.30
N ALA A 596 20.33 -58.40 -86.18
CA ALA A 596 20.36 -57.45 -87.30
C ALA A 596 21.77 -57.06 -87.77
N GLY A 597 22.84 -57.56 -87.11
CA GLY A 597 24.23 -57.34 -87.54
C GLY A 597 24.81 -55.95 -87.28
N GLY A 598 24.15 -55.10 -86.48
CA GLY A 598 24.58 -53.74 -86.19
C GLY A 598 25.93 -53.64 -85.46
N THR A 599 26.63 -52.54 -85.70
CA THR A 599 27.98 -52.25 -85.19
C THR A 599 28.00 -51.91 -83.69
N PRO A 600 29.16 -51.97 -83.01
CA PRO A 600 29.26 -51.66 -81.58
C PRO A 600 28.83 -50.22 -81.23
N GLU A 601 29.01 -49.27 -82.13
CA GLU A 601 28.73 -47.84 -81.89
C GLU A 601 27.24 -47.53 -82.03
N GLU A 602 26.55 -48.15 -82.99
CA GLU A 602 25.07 -48.12 -83.08
C GLU A 602 24.43 -48.71 -81.82
N LYS A 603 25.03 -49.78 -81.27
CA LYS A 603 24.55 -50.42 -80.04
C LYS A 603 24.68 -49.50 -78.81
N ALA A 604 25.80 -48.78 -78.69
CA ALA A 604 26.01 -47.81 -77.61
C ALA A 604 25.05 -46.60 -77.67
N GLN A 605 24.62 -46.19 -78.88
CA GLN A 605 23.62 -45.13 -79.02
C GLN A 605 22.23 -45.57 -78.49
N VAL A 606 21.83 -46.82 -78.72
CA VAL A 606 20.57 -47.37 -78.19
C VAL A 606 20.55 -47.37 -76.65
N ASP A 607 21.64 -47.83 -76.01
CA ASP A 607 21.77 -47.82 -74.54
C ASP A 607 21.72 -46.38 -73.96
N GLY A 608 22.27 -45.40 -74.69
CA GLY A 608 22.21 -43.99 -74.33
C GLY A 608 20.80 -43.37 -74.45
N MET A 609 19.96 -43.87 -75.36
CA MET A 609 18.57 -43.42 -75.53
C MET A 609 17.65 -44.04 -74.47
N ILE A 610 17.84 -45.31 -74.12
CA ILE A 610 17.06 -46.01 -73.09
C ILE A 610 17.16 -45.30 -71.72
N ASN A 611 18.35 -44.84 -71.35
CA ASN A 611 18.58 -44.18 -70.04
C ASN A 611 18.03 -42.74 -69.94
N LYS A 612 17.54 -42.13 -71.04
CA LYS A 612 17.00 -40.76 -71.05
C LYS A 612 15.48 -40.67 -71.21
N ALA A 613 14.81 -41.74 -71.65
CA ALA A 613 13.40 -41.71 -72.04
C ALA A 613 12.48 -42.32 -70.97
N GLY A 614 11.99 -41.48 -70.06
CA GLY A 614 10.96 -41.87 -69.08
C GLY A 614 9.61 -42.17 -69.72
N THR A 615 9.35 -43.44 -70.03
CA THR A 615 8.02 -44.06 -70.25
C THR A 615 7.03 -43.31 -71.14
N ASN A 616 7.24 -43.33 -72.47
CA ASN A 616 6.13 -43.33 -73.43
C ASN A 616 6.51 -44.10 -74.70
N LEU A 617 5.61 -44.95 -75.21
CA LEU A 617 5.90 -45.92 -76.28
C LEU A 617 5.60 -45.40 -77.69
N TYR A 618 4.83 -44.32 -77.82
CA TYR A 618 4.27 -43.87 -79.12
C TYR A 618 5.24 -43.03 -79.96
N SER A 619 6.36 -42.58 -79.39
CA SER A 619 7.31 -41.66 -80.03
C SER A 619 8.27 -42.32 -81.04
N ILE A 620 8.20 -43.64 -81.22
CA ILE A 620 9.24 -44.41 -81.94
C ILE A 620 8.80 -44.78 -83.37
N GLU A 621 7.51 -45.03 -83.62
CA GLU A 621 7.03 -45.50 -84.93
C GLU A 621 7.03 -44.39 -86.00
N VAL A 622 6.80 -43.13 -85.60
CA VAL A 622 6.72 -41.98 -86.52
C VAL A 622 8.08 -41.63 -87.14
N ALA A 623 9.19 -41.94 -86.47
CA ALA A 623 10.54 -41.61 -86.93
C ALA A 623 11.07 -42.50 -88.06
N ILE A 624 10.46 -43.67 -88.29
CA ILE A 624 10.97 -44.69 -89.23
C ILE A 624 10.44 -44.49 -90.66
N SER A 625 9.27 -43.86 -90.82
CA SER A 625 8.53 -43.82 -92.10
C SER A 625 8.97 -42.72 -93.09
N LEU A 626 10.17 -42.14 -92.94
CA LEU A 626 10.58 -40.92 -93.66
C LEU A 626 11.93 -41.01 -94.43
N LEU A 627 12.50 -42.21 -94.60
CA LEU A 627 13.71 -42.44 -95.39
C LEU A 627 13.54 -43.63 -96.36
N GLY A 628 13.24 -43.32 -97.63
CA GLY A 628 13.12 -44.26 -98.75
C GLY A 628 12.68 -43.51 -100.01
N HIS A 629 13.25 -43.83 -101.19
CA HIS A 629 13.18 -42.94 -102.35
C HIS A 629 13.07 -43.67 -103.71
N VAL A 630 12.42 -42.99 -104.67
CA VAL A 630 12.72 -42.97 -106.12
C VAL A 630 12.17 -44.08 -107.07
N GLN A 631 11.38 -43.58 -108.06
CA GLN A 631 11.17 -43.97 -109.47
C GLN A 631 10.65 -45.37 -109.92
N SER A 632 9.52 -45.36 -110.64
CA SER A 632 9.36 -45.67 -112.11
C SER A 632 7.89 -46.06 -112.41
N GLY A 633 7.30 -45.90 -113.60
CA GLY A 633 7.69 -45.19 -114.84
C GLY A 633 6.76 -45.58 -116.02
N ASP A 634 6.32 -44.61 -116.84
CA ASP A 634 5.52 -44.76 -118.09
C ASP A 634 4.11 -45.44 -117.96
N THR A 635 3.15 -45.38 -118.91
CA THR A 635 3.09 -44.77 -120.28
C THR A 635 1.68 -44.18 -120.59
N GLN A 636 1.50 -43.61 -121.80
CA GLN A 636 0.29 -42.94 -122.34
C GLN A 636 -0.96 -43.83 -122.55
N THR A 637 -2.18 -43.27 -122.47
CA THR A 637 -3.17 -43.08 -123.58
C THR A 637 -4.56 -42.62 -123.08
N ASP A 638 -5.42 -42.10 -123.98
CA ASP A 638 -6.79 -41.62 -123.71
C ASP A 638 -7.85 -42.55 -124.34
N PRO A 639 -8.74 -43.14 -123.53
CA PRO A 639 -10.02 -43.71 -123.96
C PRO A 639 -11.17 -43.21 -123.07
N THR A 640 -11.63 -41.99 -123.32
CA THR A 640 -12.64 -41.23 -122.55
C THR A 640 -14.06 -41.82 -122.42
N ILE A 641 -14.28 -43.09 -122.81
CA ILE A 641 -15.55 -43.83 -122.60
C ILE A 641 -15.32 -45.09 -121.74
N GLU A 642 -14.23 -45.83 -121.93
CA GLU A 642 -13.95 -47.05 -121.17
C GLU A 642 -13.56 -46.76 -119.72
N GLN A 643 -12.74 -45.71 -119.50
CA GLN A 643 -12.35 -45.28 -118.15
C GLN A 643 -13.53 -44.90 -117.25
N GLY A 644 -14.59 -44.28 -117.82
CA GLY A 644 -15.77 -43.87 -117.06
C GLY A 644 -16.53 -45.07 -116.47
N SER A 645 -16.80 -46.08 -117.30
CA SER A 645 -17.46 -47.32 -116.87
C SER A 645 -16.62 -48.09 -115.87
N THR A 646 -15.31 -48.26 -116.11
CA THR A 646 -14.40 -48.93 -115.16
C THR A 646 -14.24 -48.16 -113.85
N GLN A 647 -14.35 -46.82 -113.85
CA GLN A 647 -14.30 -46.03 -112.62
C GLN A 647 -15.61 -46.13 -111.83
N LEU A 648 -16.77 -46.09 -112.50
CA LEU A 648 -18.07 -46.34 -111.85
C LEU A 648 -18.13 -47.75 -111.25
N GLU A 649 -17.71 -48.77 -111.99
CA GLU A 649 -17.62 -50.15 -111.52
C GLU A 649 -16.73 -50.29 -110.27
N LYS A 650 -15.54 -49.66 -110.27
CA LYS A 650 -14.65 -49.65 -109.10
C LYS A 650 -15.24 -48.94 -107.89
N LEU A 651 -15.96 -47.83 -108.09
CA LEU A 651 -16.62 -47.09 -107.02
C LEU A 651 -17.79 -47.90 -106.41
N LEU A 652 -18.60 -48.56 -107.23
CA LEU A 652 -19.69 -49.41 -106.79
C LEU A 652 -19.19 -50.68 -106.07
N ASN A 653 -18.19 -51.36 -106.63
CA ASN A 653 -17.58 -52.55 -106.00
C ASN A 653 -16.78 -52.20 -104.73
N GLY A 654 -16.30 -50.96 -104.59
CA GLY A 654 -15.64 -50.46 -103.38
C GLY A 654 -16.59 -50.00 -102.27
N ALA A 655 -17.90 -49.87 -102.54
CA ALA A 655 -18.85 -49.18 -101.66
C ALA A 655 -18.95 -49.79 -100.26
N ASP A 656 -19.07 -51.11 -100.15
CA ASP A 656 -19.14 -51.79 -98.84
C ASP A 656 -17.83 -51.63 -98.04
N GLY A 657 -16.69 -51.55 -98.73
CA GLY A 657 -15.39 -51.21 -98.13
C GLY A 657 -15.36 -49.79 -97.57
N ILE A 658 -15.95 -48.82 -98.27
CA ILE A 658 -16.12 -47.45 -97.77
C ILE A 658 -17.07 -47.41 -96.57
N LYS A 659 -18.21 -48.11 -96.61
CA LYS A 659 -19.14 -48.18 -95.46
C LYS A 659 -18.52 -48.80 -94.21
N ALA A 660 -17.51 -49.66 -94.39
CA ALA A 660 -16.72 -50.22 -93.30
C ALA A 660 -15.65 -49.26 -92.71
N THR A 661 -15.41 -48.07 -93.30
CA THR A 661 -14.50 -47.06 -92.75
C THR A 661 -15.15 -46.23 -91.62
N GLU A 662 -14.32 -45.64 -90.75
CA GLU A 662 -14.82 -44.67 -89.77
C GLU A 662 -15.27 -43.36 -90.42
N ASN A 663 -14.67 -42.96 -91.56
CA ASN A 663 -15.12 -41.77 -92.29
C ASN A 663 -16.59 -41.87 -92.73
N TYR A 664 -17.09 -43.08 -93.06
CA TYR A 664 -18.51 -43.29 -93.27
C TYR A 664 -19.29 -43.42 -91.95
N LYS A 665 -18.89 -44.34 -91.05
CA LYS A 665 -19.67 -44.62 -89.82
C LYS A 665 -19.90 -43.39 -88.93
N GLN A 666 -18.88 -42.54 -88.81
CA GLN A 666 -18.84 -41.41 -87.89
C GLN A 666 -19.19 -40.07 -88.57
N ALA A 667 -19.51 -40.08 -89.87
CA ALA A 667 -20.04 -38.91 -90.56
C ALA A 667 -21.39 -38.49 -89.98
N ASP A 668 -21.93 -37.37 -90.46
CA ASP A 668 -23.30 -36.98 -90.19
C ASP A 668 -24.26 -37.85 -91.03
N ASP A 669 -25.43 -38.22 -90.48
CA ASP A 669 -26.30 -39.25 -91.09
C ASP A 669 -26.91 -38.82 -92.44
N ASN A 670 -27.04 -37.51 -92.68
CA ASN A 670 -27.42 -36.96 -93.98
C ASN A 670 -26.34 -37.17 -95.06
N LEU A 671 -25.06 -37.11 -94.70
CA LEU A 671 -23.93 -37.34 -95.61
C LEU A 671 -23.76 -38.83 -95.91
N LYS A 672 -23.98 -39.71 -94.91
CA LYS A 672 -24.12 -41.16 -95.12
C LYS A 672 -25.25 -41.48 -96.11
N SER A 673 -26.43 -40.91 -95.86
CA SER A 673 -27.61 -41.09 -96.71
C SER A 673 -27.37 -40.60 -98.14
N ALA A 674 -26.66 -39.47 -98.31
CA ALA A 674 -26.31 -38.95 -99.62
C ALA A 674 -25.32 -39.86 -100.38
N TYR A 675 -24.33 -40.45 -99.69
CA TYR A 675 -23.43 -41.44 -100.29
C TYR A 675 -24.16 -42.72 -100.67
N ASP A 676 -25.02 -43.23 -99.79
CA ASP A 676 -25.81 -44.44 -100.04
C ASP A 676 -26.82 -44.26 -101.19
N GLN A 677 -27.43 -43.08 -101.30
CA GLN A 677 -28.27 -42.73 -102.45
C GLN A 677 -27.43 -42.64 -103.74
N ALA A 678 -26.27 -41.97 -103.72
CA ALA A 678 -25.40 -41.86 -104.90
C ALA A 678 -24.90 -43.23 -105.40
N ILE A 679 -24.58 -44.16 -104.48
CA ILE A 679 -24.26 -45.56 -104.82
C ILE A 679 -25.46 -46.28 -105.43
N THR A 680 -26.67 -46.06 -104.89
CA THR A 680 -27.91 -46.67 -105.40
C THR A 680 -28.25 -46.18 -106.81
N ASP A 681 -28.19 -44.86 -107.02
CA ASP A 681 -28.47 -44.21 -108.31
C ASP A 681 -27.41 -44.59 -109.35
N GLY A 682 -26.12 -44.60 -108.96
CA GLY A 682 -25.03 -45.01 -109.83
C GLY A 682 -25.13 -46.47 -110.25
N LYS A 683 -25.60 -47.36 -109.37
CA LYS A 683 -25.90 -48.75 -109.73
C LYS A 683 -27.07 -48.86 -110.71
N ALA A 684 -28.15 -48.11 -110.49
CA ALA A 684 -29.29 -48.07 -111.41
C ALA A 684 -28.91 -47.53 -112.81
N ILE A 685 -27.85 -46.70 -112.91
CA ILE A 685 -27.26 -46.25 -114.17
C ILE A 685 -26.35 -47.31 -114.79
N TYR A 686 -25.57 -48.04 -113.97
CA TYR A 686 -24.66 -49.12 -114.41
C TYR A 686 -25.39 -50.34 -114.96
N ASP A 687 -26.44 -50.81 -114.27
CA ASP A 687 -27.19 -52.02 -114.64
C ASP A 687 -28.08 -51.81 -115.91
N LYS A 688 -28.09 -50.60 -116.49
CA LYS A 688 -28.98 -50.20 -117.58
C LYS A 688 -28.27 -50.14 -118.93
N LEU A 689 -28.59 -51.09 -119.80
CA LEU A 689 -28.10 -51.28 -121.19
C LEU A 689 -28.29 -50.11 -122.18
N SER A 690 -28.76 -48.94 -121.73
CA SER A 690 -29.03 -47.76 -122.57
C SER A 690 -28.62 -46.43 -121.94
N SER A 691 -27.78 -46.44 -120.89
CA SER A 691 -27.17 -45.24 -120.30
C SER A 691 -26.13 -44.61 -121.23
N THR A 692 -26.04 -43.28 -121.26
CA THR A 692 -25.04 -42.56 -122.08
C THR A 692 -23.71 -42.37 -121.35
N PRO A 693 -22.57 -42.13 -122.05
CA PRO A 693 -21.28 -41.89 -121.41
C PRO A 693 -21.30 -40.73 -120.40
N GLU A 694 -22.08 -39.68 -120.68
CA GLU A 694 -22.25 -38.52 -119.80
C GLU A 694 -23.00 -38.90 -118.51
N GLN A 695 -23.98 -39.81 -118.60
CA GLN A 695 -24.72 -40.33 -117.44
C GLN A 695 -23.83 -41.21 -116.55
N VAL A 696 -23.02 -42.08 -117.16
CA VAL A 696 -22.03 -42.91 -116.46
C VAL A 696 -20.98 -42.03 -115.77
N LYS A 697 -20.48 -41.01 -116.45
CA LYS A 697 -19.52 -40.04 -115.88
C LYS A 697 -20.15 -39.24 -114.72
N ALA A 698 -21.35 -38.69 -114.91
CA ALA A 698 -22.04 -37.94 -113.87
C ALA A 698 -22.35 -38.79 -112.63
N ALA A 699 -22.65 -40.09 -112.80
CA ALA A 699 -22.81 -41.03 -111.68
C ALA A 699 -21.50 -41.24 -110.90
N ALA A 700 -20.38 -41.46 -111.61
CA ALA A 700 -19.07 -41.62 -110.99
C ALA A 700 -18.62 -40.33 -110.25
N GLU A 701 -18.88 -39.15 -110.83
CA GLU A 701 -18.63 -37.85 -110.20
C GLU A 701 -19.53 -37.63 -108.98
N ALA A 702 -20.83 -37.97 -109.05
CA ALA A 702 -21.75 -37.86 -107.92
C ALA A 702 -21.31 -38.74 -106.72
N ILE A 703 -20.95 -40.01 -106.96
CA ILE A 703 -20.42 -40.91 -105.93
C ILE A 703 -19.10 -40.37 -105.36
N THR A 704 -18.19 -39.88 -106.21
CA THR A 704 -16.89 -39.33 -105.79
C THR A 704 -17.07 -38.07 -104.93
N ASN A 705 -18.03 -37.20 -105.28
CA ASN A 705 -18.36 -36.00 -104.52
C ASN A 705 -19.02 -36.34 -103.18
N ALA A 706 -19.96 -37.29 -103.16
CA ALA A 706 -20.59 -37.74 -101.92
C ALA A 706 -19.58 -38.43 -100.97
N LEU A 707 -18.67 -39.25 -101.51
CA LEU A 707 -17.54 -39.83 -100.77
C LEU A 707 -16.63 -38.76 -100.18
N SER A 708 -16.28 -37.74 -100.97
CA SER A 708 -15.44 -36.62 -100.53
C SER A 708 -16.12 -35.69 -99.53
N ALA A 709 -17.46 -35.75 -99.44
CA ALA A 709 -18.26 -34.99 -98.47
C ALA A 709 -18.45 -35.73 -97.12
N LEU A 710 -18.14 -37.03 -97.03
CA LEU A 710 -18.17 -37.76 -95.76
C LEU A 710 -17.15 -37.17 -94.78
N ASN A 711 -17.63 -36.77 -93.60
CA ASN A 711 -16.89 -36.00 -92.61
C ASN A 711 -16.54 -36.78 -91.33
N GLY A 712 -16.68 -38.12 -91.32
CA GLY A 712 -16.47 -38.93 -90.13
C GLY A 712 -15.07 -38.85 -89.54
N ASP A 713 -14.03 -38.78 -90.37
CA ASP A 713 -12.65 -38.61 -89.90
C ASP A 713 -12.44 -37.23 -89.26
N ALA A 714 -13.15 -36.19 -89.73
CA ALA A 714 -13.16 -34.87 -89.12
C ALA A 714 -13.93 -34.84 -87.79
N ASN A 715 -15.06 -35.54 -87.71
CA ASN A 715 -15.83 -35.74 -86.47
C ASN A 715 -15.01 -36.51 -85.42
N VAL A 716 -14.35 -37.61 -85.80
CA VAL A 716 -13.44 -38.38 -84.95
C VAL A 716 -12.25 -37.54 -84.50
N LYS A 717 -11.64 -36.75 -85.41
CA LYS A 717 -10.56 -35.83 -85.05
C LYS A 717 -11.04 -34.79 -84.03
N LYS A 718 -12.19 -34.16 -84.24
CA LYS A 718 -12.77 -33.18 -83.31
C LYS A 718 -13.03 -33.79 -81.93
N ALA A 719 -13.62 -34.99 -81.88
CA ALA A 719 -13.84 -35.70 -80.61
C ALA A 719 -12.52 -36.03 -79.89
N LYS A 720 -11.45 -36.38 -80.64
CA LYS A 720 -10.10 -36.59 -80.11
C LYS A 720 -9.47 -35.30 -79.58
N ASP A 721 -9.62 -34.18 -80.29
CA ASP A 721 -9.10 -32.87 -79.88
C ASP A 721 -9.84 -32.34 -78.62
N ASP A 722 -11.15 -32.53 -78.52
CA ASP A 722 -11.95 -32.23 -77.32
C ASP A 722 -11.52 -33.09 -76.11
N LEU A 723 -11.27 -34.39 -76.33
CA LEU A 723 -10.76 -35.30 -75.29
C LEU A 723 -9.34 -34.93 -74.85
N GLN A 724 -8.46 -34.54 -75.80
CA GLN A 724 -7.12 -34.06 -75.50
C GLN A 724 -7.14 -32.75 -74.70
N THR A 725 -8.08 -31.85 -75.02
CA THR A 725 -8.29 -30.59 -74.28
C THR A 725 -8.74 -30.88 -72.84
N LYS A 726 -9.71 -31.78 -72.65
CA LYS A 726 -10.18 -32.22 -71.32
C LYS A 726 -9.09 -32.94 -70.52
N LEU A 727 -8.28 -33.78 -71.17
CA LEU A 727 -7.11 -34.44 -70.57
C LEU A 727 -6.08 -33.42 -70.08
N THR A 728 -5.79 -32.40 -70.89
CA THR A 728 -4.81 -31.34 -70.55
C THR A 728 -5.29 -30.52 -69.34
N ALA A 729 -6.59 -30.16 -69.29
CA ALA A 729 -7.18 -29.48 -68.14
C ALA A 729 -7.16 -30.34 -66.86
N ALA A 730 -7.37 -31.65 -66.98
CA ALA A 730 -7.25 -32.58 -65.85
C ALA A 730 -5.80 -32.72 -65.36
N GLN A 731 -4.82 -32.76 -66.29
CA GLN A 731 -3.39 -32.79 -65.96
C GLN A 731 -2.94 -31.52 -65.23
N GLN A 732 -3.37 -30.34 -65.68
CA GLN A 732 -3.10 -29.08 -64.95
C GLN A 732 -3.73 -29.11 -63.55
N SER A 733 -4.98 -29.56 -63.43
CA SER A 733 -5.68 -29.67 -62.13
C SER A 733 -4.95 -30.61 -61.16
N ILE A 734 -4.36 -31.70 -61.65
CA ILE A 734 -3.52 -32.61 -60.86
C ILE A 734 -2.22 -31.92 -60.42
N SER A 735 -1.55 -31.17 -61.31
CA SER A 735 -0.35 -30.40 -60.97
C SER A 735 -0.62 -29.35 -59.88
N ASP A 736 -1.72 -28.61 -59.99
CA ASP A 736 -2.15 -27.62 -58.99
C ASP A 736 -2.42 -28.27 -57.62
N LEU A 737 -3.05 -29.45 -57.61
CA LEU A 737 -3.29 -30.23 -56.40
C LEU A 737 -2.00 -30.80 -55.80
N GLN A 738 -1.03 -31.20 -56.62
CA GLN A 738 0.30 -31.63 -56.16
C GLN A 738 1.07 -30.47 -55.50
N GLY A 739 1.05 -29.26 -56.08
CA GLY A 739 1.65 -28.07 -55.46
C GLY A 739 1.00 -27.68 -54.13
N LYS A 740 -0.34 -27.77 -54.05
CA LYS A 740 -1.09 -27.57 -52.79
C LYS A 740 -0.76 -28.63 -51.74
N LEU A 741 -0.64 -29.91 -52.14
CA LEU A 741 -0.23 -31.00 -51.26
C LEU A 741 1.19 -30.82 -50.73
N GLN A 742 2.15 -30.45 -51.58
CA GLN A 742 3.53 -30.18 -51.18
C GLN A 742 3.61 -29.00 -50.20
N THR A 743 2.83 -27.95 -50.43
CA THR A 743 2.71 -26.81 -49.51
C THR A 743 2.16 -27.24 -48.13
N ALA A 744 1.09 -28.05 -48.11
CA ALA A 744 0.51 -28.58 -46.88
C ALA A 744 1.49 -29.52 -46.13
N GLN A 745 2.28 -30.32 -46.85
CA GLN A 745 3.32 -31.17 -46.27
C GLN A 745 4.45 -30.34 -45.64
N GLN A 746 4.89 -29.25 -46.27
CA GLN A 746 5.87 -28.32 -45.69
C GLN A 746 5.32 -27.64 -44.43
N GLN A 747 4.06 -27.19 -44.44
CA GLN A 747 3.40 -26.61 -43.27
C GLN A 747 3.28 -27.61 -42.11
N ALA A 748 2.92 -28.86 -42.40
CA ALA A 748 2.86 -29.93 -41.40
C ALA A 748 4.26 -30.26 -40.82
N ALA A 749 5.31 -30.27 -41.64
CA ALA A 749 6.69 -30.46 -41.18
C ALA A 749 7.16 -29.30 -40.28
N ALA A 750 6.84 -28.05 -40.64
CA ALA A 750 7.13 -26.87 -39.82
C ALA A 750 6.37 -26.91 -38.46
N ALA A 751 5.10 -27.31 -38.48
CA ALA A 751 4.32 -27.50 -37.26
C ALA A 751 4.92 -28.60 -36.36
N GLN A 752 5.32 -29.74 -36.93
CA GLN A 752 5.97 -30.82 -36.18
C GLN A 752 7.33 -30.41 -35.60
N ALA A 753 8.13 -29.64 -36.34
CA ALA A 753 9.37 -29.06 -35.83
C ALA A 753 9.10 -28.13 -34.63
N LYS A 754 8.04 -27.30 -34.70
CA LYS A 754 7.64 -26.43 -33.59
C LYS A 754 7.11 -27.21 -32.37
N ILE A 755 6.37 -28.29 -32.58
CA ILE A 755 5.95 -29.22 -31.52
C ILE A 755 7.19 -29.84 -30.85
N ASN A 756 8.21 -30.22 -31.61
CA ASN A 756 9.45 -30.79 -31.06
C ASN A 756 10.25 -29.75 -30.23
N GLU A 757 10.33 -28.49 -30.70
CA GLU A 757 10.92 -27.38 -29.94
C GLU A 757 10.17 -27.11 -28.62
N LEU A 758 8.83 -27.11 -28.67
CA LEU A 758 7.98 -26.95 -27.48
C LEU A 758 8.15 -28.11 -26.50
N ASN A 759 8.25 -29.36 -26.99
CA ASN A 759 8.48 -30.53 -26.15
C ASN A 759 9.86 -30.50 -25.47
N GLN A 760 10.91 -30.00 -26.14
CA GLN A 760 12.20 -29.75 -25.48
C GLN A 760 12.07 -28.69 -24.38
N LYS A 761 11.41 -27.56 -24.66
CA LYS A 761 11.18 -26.49 -23.68
C LYS A 761 10.37 -26.97 -22.47
N ILE A 762 9.34 -27.78 -22.68
CA ILE A 762 8.57 -28.44 -21.62
C ILE A 762 9.46 -29.39 -20.81
N GLY A 763 10.34 -30.16 -21.46
CA GLY A 763 11.34 -31.00 -20.78
C GLY A 763 12.29 -30.18 -19.89
N THR A 764 12.81 -29.07 -20.39
CA THR A 764 13.66 -28.15 -19.60
C THR A 764 12.90 -27.55 -18.41
N LEU A 765 11.67 -27.05 -18.63
CA LEU A 765 10.83 -26.50 -17.58
C LEU A 765 10.47 -27.54 -16.52
N ASN A 766 10.13 -28.77 -16.89
CA ASN A 766 9.88 -29.86 -15.96
C ASN A 766 11.12 -30.23 -15.13
N GLY A 767 12.31 -30.15 -15.73
CA GLY A 767 13.58 -30.26 -14.99
C GLY A 767 13.74 -29.15 -13.97
N GLN A 768 13.53 -27.89 -14.37
CA GLN A 768 13.61 -26.72 -13.48
C GLN A 768 12.59 -26.79 -12.34
N ILE A 769 11.33 -27.17 -12.61
CA ILE A 769 10.28 -27.41 -11.61
C ILE A 769 10.71 -28.52 -10.64
N THR A 770 11.36 -29.59 -11.12
CA THR A 770 11.86 -30.67 -10.26
C THR A 770 12.97 -30.18 -9.32
N THR A 771 13.92 -29.37 -9.82
CA THR A 771 14.96 -28.74 -8.99
C THR A 771 14.36 -27.75 -7.98
N LEU A 772 13.41 -26.91 -8.39
CA LEU A 772 12.73 -25.96 -7.50
C LEU A 772 11.95 -26.68 -6.39
N ASN A 773 11.26 -27.78 -6.71
CA ASN A 773 10.56 -28.59 -5.71
C ASN A 773 11.53 -29.23 -4.70
N GLN A 774 12.70 -29.71 -5.16
CA GLN A 774 13.75 -30.22 -4.27
C GLN A 774 14.32 -29.12 -3.36
N GLN A 775 14.54 -27.92 -3.91
CA GLN A 775 14.97 -26.74 -3.13
C GLN A 775 13.90 -26.30 -2.12
N ALA A 776 12.63 -26.31 -2.49
CA ALA A 776 11.52 -25.97 -1.62
C ALA A 776 11.39 -26.95 -0.43
N GLU A 777 11.49 -28.26 -0.68
CA GLU A 777 11.42 -29.28 0.39
C GLU A 777 12.66 -29.22 1.31
N ALA A 778 13.84 -28.87 0.78
CA ALA A 778 15.05 -28.59 1.57
C ALA A 778 14.91 -27.32 2.44
N LEU A 779 14.37 -26.23 1.88
CA LEU A 779 14.08 -24.98 2.61
C LEU A 779 13.03 -25.20 3.70
N LYS A 780 11.97 -25.95 3.41
CA LYS A 780 10.93 -26.38 4.35
C LYS A 780 11.53 -27.20 5.50
N THR A 781 12.39 -28.18 5.19
CA THR A 781 13.13 -28.96 6.20
C THR A 781 14.00 -28.06 7.09
N SER A 782 14.73 -27.11 6.49
CA SER A 782 15.52 -26.10 7.23
C SER A 782 14.62 -25.20 8.10
N ASN A 783 13.43 -24.83 7.62
CA ASN A 783 12.49 -23.99 8.37
C ASN A 783 11.92 -24.76 9.58
N THR A 784 11.56 -26.04 9.43
CA THR A 784 11.15 -26.89 10.55
C THR A 784 12.26 -27.04 11.59
N GLN A 785 13.52 -27.20 11.17
CA GLN A 785 14.68 -27.22 12.08
C GLN A 785 14.88 -25.87 12.80
N LYS A 786 14.71 -24.74 12.10
CA LYS A 786 14.76 -23.39 12.71
C LYS A 786 13.61 -23.18 13.70
N GLN A 787 12.38 -23.60 13.37
CA GLN A 787 11.23 -23.53 14.26
C GLN A 787 11.42 -24.38 15.52
N ALA A 788 11.94 -25.61 15.39
CA ALA A 788 12.32 -26.43 16.54
C ALA A 788 13.36 -25.72 17.42
N LYS A 789 14.39 -25.11 16.81
CA LYS A 789 15.43 -24.37 17.55
C LYS A 789 14.91 -23.08 18.20
N ILE A 790 13.94 -22.40 17.58
CA ILE A 790 13.21 -21.27 18.19
C ILE A 790 12.39 -21.75 19.40
N GLY A 791 11.79 -22.94 19.32
CA GLY A 791 11.10 -23.58 20.45
C GLY A 791 12.04 -23.87 21.62
N GLU A 792 13.20 -24.47 21.36
CA GLU A 792 14.25 -24.68 22.37
C GLU A 792 14.74 -23.36 23.00
N LEU A 793 14.99 -22.32 22.19
CA LEU A 793 15.43 -21.02 22.67
C LEU A 793 14.34 -20.30 23.46
N SER A 794 13.07 -20.41 23.06
CA SER A 794 11.93 -19.87 23.81
C SER A 794 11.78 -20.55 25.17
N ALA A 795 11.98 -21.87 25.24
CA ALA A 795 11.98 -22.59 26.52
C ALA A 795 13.14 -22.14 27.43
N GLN A 796 14.33 -21.91 26.88
CA GLN A 796 15.48 -21.37 27.62
C GLN A 796 15.24 -19.93 28.10
N VAL A 797 14.64 -19.07 27.27
CA VAL A 797 14.25 -17.70 27.64
C VAL A 797 13.21 -17.69 28.75
N ASN A 798 12.21 -18.57 28.70
CA ASN A 798 11.22 -18.71 29.77
C ASN A 798 11.88 -19.16 31.08
N GLN A 799 12.75 -20.17 31.04
CA GLN A 799 13.48 -20.65 32.22
C GLN A 799 14.42 -19.58 32.81
N LEU A 800 15.08 -18.78 31.97
CA LEU A 800 15.88 -17.63 32.41
C LEU A 800 14.99 -16.51 33.00
N THR A 801 13.79 -16.30 32.46
CA THR A 801 12.81 -15.33 32.98
C THR A 801 12.31 -15.72 34.37
N GLU A 802 12.01 -17.02 34.58
CA GLU A 802 11.68 -17.56 35.90
C GLU A 802 12.85 -17.40 36.89
N GLN A 803 14.08 -17.66 36.47
CA GLN A 803 15.28 -17.42 37.29
C GLN A 803 15.48 -15.94 37.63
N VAL A 804 15.23 -15.02 36.70
CA VAL A 804 15.28 -13.57 36.95
C VAL A 804 14.17 -13.12 37.91
N ALA A 805 12.96 -13.69 37.81
CA ALA A 805 11.86 -13.43 38.74
C ALA A 805 12.20 -13.93 40.17
N GLN A 806 12.79 -15.12 40.30
CA GLN A 806 13.27 -15.63 41.59
C GLN A 806 14.39 -14.75 42.15
N LEU A 807 15.42 -14.43 41.36
CA LEU A 807 16.53 -13.56 41.80
C LEU A 807 16.06 -12.14 42.17
N THR A 808 15.00 -11.64 41.55
CA THR A 808 14.36 -10.36 41.91
C THR A 808 13.63 -10.48 43.26
N THR A 809 12.97 -11.60 43.51
CA THR A 809 12.33 -11.92 44.80
C THR A 809 13.37 -12.07 45.91
N ASP A 810 14.47 -12.79 45.65
CA ASP A 810 15.59 -12.98 46.57
C ASP A 810 16.27 -11.64 46.88
N LYS A 811 16.48 -10.81 45.86
CA LYS A 811 17.00 -9.43 46.01
C LYS A 811 16.09 -8.59 46.90
N GLN A 812 14.76 -8.64 46.73
CA GLN A 812 13.83 -7.92 47.60
C GLN A 812 13.88 -8.46 49.04
N GLY A 813 13.99 -9.77 49.21
CA GLY A 813 14.21 -10.40 50.53
C GLY A 813 15.49 -9.89 51.21
N LEU A 814 16.60 -9.81 50.47
CA LEU A 814 17.87 -9.27 50.93
C LEU A 814 17.81 -7.75 51.22
N GLN A 815 17.05 -6.98 50.43
CA GLN A 815 16.82 -5.55 50.70
C GLN A 815 15.99 -5.34 51.98
N ASN A 816 14.99 -6.19 52.23
CA ASN A 816 14.21 -6.17 53.47
C ASN A 816 15.10 -6.54 54.68
N GLN A 817 15.95 -7.58 54.55
CA GLN A 817 16.93 -7.96 55.58
C GLN A 817 17.97 -6.87 55.82
N LEU A 818 18.48 -6.21 54.77
CA LEU A 818 19.40 -5.08 54.88
C LEU A 818 18.74 -3.89 55.60
N THR A 819 17.48 -3.60 55.31
CA THR A 819 16.71 -2.52 55.96
C THR A 819 16.51 -2.82 57.45
N ALA A 820 16.18 -4.07 57.80
CA ALA A 820 16.11 -4.51 59.19
C ALA A 820 17.47 -4.43 59.90
N ALA A 821 18.55 -4.90 59.27
CA ALA A 821 19.91 -4.81 59.81
C ALA A 821 20.36 -3.36 60.01
N GLN A 822 20.03 -2.45 59.08
CA GLN A 822 20.29 -1.01 59.24
C GLN A 822 19.49 -0.41 60.40
N ALA A 823 18.23 -0.85 60.62
CA ALA A 823 17.46 -0.43 61.79
C ALA A 823 18.08 -0.93 63.10
N SER A 824 18.51 -2.20 63.17
CA SER A 824 19.26 -2.74 64.30
C SER A 824 20.59 -2.03 64.54
N VAL A 825 21.32 -1.64 63.47
CA VAL A 825 22.55 -0.84 63.59
C VAL A 825 22.24 0.54 64.17
N ARG A 826 21.18 1.24 63.73
CA ARG A 826 20.78 2.54 64.35
C ARG A 826 20.42 2.38 65.83
N ASP A 827 19.66 1.36 66.19
CA ASP A 827 19.31 1.06 67.59
C ASP A 827 20.57 0.78 68.44
N LEU A 828 21.50 -0.01 67.92
CA LEU A 828 22.79 -0.27 68.57
C LEU A 828 23.68 0.97 68.64
N THR A 829 23.67 1.86 67.64
CA THR A 829 24.37 3.15 67.68
C THR A 829 23.78 4.05 68.77
N THR A 830 22.45 4.25 68.82
CA THR A 830 21.79 5.03 69.88
C THR A 830 22.07 4.47 71.28
N LYS A 831 22.11 3.14 71.42
CA LYS A 831 22.49 2.46 72.67
C LYS A 831 23.98 2.64 73.01
N LEU A 832 24.86 2.63 72.03
CA LEU A 832 26.29 2.91 72.19
C LEU A 832 26.54 4.37 72.57
N ASP A 833 25.85 5.33 71.96
CA ASP A 833 25.94 6.75 72.30
C ASP A 833 25.40 7.02 73.71
N THR A 834 24.30 6.36 74.08
CA THR A 834 23.78 6.37 75.47
C THR A 834 24.78 5.76 76.46
N ALA A 835 25.49 4.70 76.07
CA ALA A 835 26.53 4.08 76.90
C ALA A 835 27.78 4.96 77.00
N ASN A 836 28.21 5.57 75.91
CA ASN A 836 29.33 6.52 75.87
C ASN A 836 29.03 7.75 76.74
N GLY A 837 27.82 8.31 76.66
CA GLY A 837 27.37 9.38 77.56
C GLY A 837 27.46 8.97 79.03
N LYS A 838 26.98 7.77 79.40
CA LYS A 838 27.12 7.24 80.77
C LYS A 838 28.58 7.03 81.17
N VAL A 839 29.43 6.51 80.29
CA VAL A 839 30.88 6.36 80.54
C VAL A 839 31.54 7.73 80.74
N GLN A 840 31.14 8.75 79.99
CA GLN A 840 31.69 10.09 80.12
C GLN A 840 31.22 10.79 81.40
N THR A 841 29.96 10.61 81.82
CA THR A 841 29.49 11.01 83.16
C THR A 841 30.29 10.30 84.26
N LEU A 842 30.40 8.97 84.22
CA LEU A 842 31.19 8.20 85.19
C LEU A 842 32.67 8.56 85.20
N THR A 843 33.23 9.00 84.07
CA THR A 843 34.61 9.51 83.97
C THR A 843 34.74 10.88 84.65
N ASN A 844 33.76 11.76 84.49
CA ASN A 844 33.71 13.05 85.19
C ASN A 844 33.49 12.87 86.70
N ASP A 845 32.62 11.95 87.10
CA ASP A 845 32.39 11.58 88.50
C ASP A 845 33.67 11.00 89.12
N LEU A 846 34.36 10.09 88.41
CA LEU A 846 35.63 9.52 88.85
C LEU A 846 36.74 10.58 88.96
N ASN A 847 36.87 11.49 87.99
CA ASN A 847 37.81 12.60 88.06
C ASN A 847 37.51 13.54 89.24
N THR A 848 36.23 13.80 89.51
CA THR A 848 35.77 14.62 90.65
C THR A 848 36.08 13.92 91.97
N ALA A 849 35.80 12.62 92.09
CA ALA A 849 36.10 11.81 93.27
C ALA A 849 37.61 11.67 93.50
N GLN A 850 38.43 11.52 92.45
CA GLN A 850 39.90 11.54 92.56
C GLN A 850 40.43 12.90 93.00
N GLN A 851 39.84 14.00 92.53
CA GLN A 851 40.24 15.34 92.95
C GLN A 851 39.82 15.62 94.39
N GLN A 852 38.64 15.19 94.82
CA GLN A 852 38.22 15.23 96.22
C GLN A 852 39.16 14.38 97.09
N ALA A 853 39.48 13.15 96.70
CA ALA A 853 40.41 12.29 97.43
C ALA A 853 41.82 12.90 97.58
N ARG A 854 42.29 13.73 96.64
CA ARG A 854 43.53 14.52 96.79
C ARG A 854 43.40 15.65 97.81
N VAL A 855 42.26 16.34 97.84
CA VAL A 855 41.94 17.36 98.86
C VAL A 855 41.83 16.72 100.24
N ASP A 856 41.19 15.56 100.33
CA ASP A 856 41.07 14.77 101.56
C ASP A 856 42.44 14.27 102.03
N GLN A 857 43.29 13.75 101.14
CA GLN A 857 44.67 13.38 101.46
C GLN A 857 45.51 14.57 101.96
N ALA A 858 45.38 15.75 101.35
CA ALA A 858 46.05 16.96 101.82
C ALA A 858 45.54 17.39 103.21
N THR A 859 44.23 17.27 103.45
CA THR A 859 43.59 17.57 104.74
C THR A 859 44.00 16.57 105.82
N ILE A 860 44.11 15.28 105.48
CA ILE A 860 44.62 14.22 106.36
C ILE A 860 46.11 14.47 106.68
N ALA A 861 46.93 14.86 105.70
CA ALA A 861 48.34 15.18 105.93
C ALA A 861 48.50 16.39 106.88
N GLN A 862 47.73 17.46 106.68
CA GLN A 862 47.69 18.60 107.61
C GLN A 862 47.20 18.18 109.01
N THR A 863 46.19 17.31 109.09
CA THR A 863 45.67 16.79 110.37
C THR A 863 46.71 15.92 111.08
N GLN A 864 47.44 15.07 110.35
CA GLN A 864 48.50 14.22 110.90
C GLN A 864 49.69 15.06 111.39
N GLN A 865 50.06 16.13 110.67
CA GLN A 865 51.01 17.12 111.16
C GLN A 865 50.49 17.80 112.44
N LYS A 866 49.22 18.22 112.47
CA LYS A 866 48.59 18.83 113.66
C LYS A 866 48.61 17.92 114.88
N VAL A 867 48.31 16.63 114.70
CA VAL A 867 48.40 15.61 115.74
C VAL A 867 49.84 15.41 116.20
N THR A 868 50.82 15.48 115.30
CA THR A 868 52.25 15.38 115.64
C THR A 868 52.72 16.59 116.46
N GLU A 869 52.35 17.82 116.06
CA GLU A 869 52.57 19.06 116.80
C GLU A 869 51.97 18.99 118.21
N LEU A 870 50.70 18.58 118.32
CA LEU A 870 49.99 18.42 119.60
C LEU A 870 50.60 17.32 120.48
N THR A 871 51.12 16.24 119.89
CA THR A 871 51.79 15.16 120.63
C THR A 871 53.13 15.63 121.19
N GLN A 872 53.90 16.43 120.43
CA GLN A 872 55.12 17.06 120.94
C GLN A 872 54.80 18.05 122.06
N GLN A 873 53.79 18.91 121.90
CA GLN A 873 53.34 19.84 122.95
C GLN A 873 52.88 19.10 124.22
N LEU A 874 52.15 17.99 124.09
CA LEU A 874 51.72 17.17 125.22
C LEU A 874 52.91 16.49 125.94
N SER A 875 53.93 16.06 125.19
CA SER A 875 55.16 15.52 125.78
C SER A 875 55.92 16.59 126.58
N ALA A 876 56.10 17.79 126.01
CA ALA A 876 56.76 18.91 126.67
C ALA A 876 56.01 19.34 127.94
N ALA A 877 54.69 19.50 127.87
CA ALA A 877 53.84 19.83 129.02
C ALA A 877 53.84 18.73 130.09
N THR A 878 54.07 17.47 129.72
CA THR A 878 54.22 16.35 130.68
C THR A 878 55.56 16.43 131.41
N THR A 879 56.66 16.73 130.72
CA THR A 879 57.98 16.98 131.33
C THR A 879 57.96 18.23 132.22
N GLU A 880 57.36 19.32 131.76
CA GLU A 880 57.18 20.55 132.54
C GLU A 880 56.35 20.30 133.80
N LYS A 881 55.25 19.55 133.70
CA LYS A 881 54.45 19.11 134.86
C LYS A 881 55.27 18.29 135.86
N GLN A 882 56.12 17.37 135.39
CA GLN A 882 56.98 16.58 136.28
C GLN A 882 58.01 17.47 137.00
N GLN A 883 58.63 18.41 136.29
CA GLN A 883 59.54 19.39 136.88
C GLN A 883 58.81 20.25 137.92
N LEU A 884 57.64 20.80 137.60
CA LEU A 884 56.84 21.63 138.50
C LEU A 884 56.40 20.90 139.78
N VAL A 885 56.20 19.57 139.74
CA VAL A 885 55.91 18.76 140.94
C VAL A 885 57.15 18.55 141.81
N ALA A 886 58.32 18.33 141.22
CA ALA A 886 59.59 18.26 141.95
C ALA A 886 59.93 19.62 142.60
N ASP A 887 59.83 20.69 141.82
CA ASP A 887 59.93 22.08 142.24
C ASP A 887 58.99 22.41 143.40
N ASN A 888 57.71 22.04 143.32
CA ASN A 888 56.75 22.28 144.40
C ASN A 888 57.07 21.46 145.66
N THR A 889 57.66 20.27 145.52
CA THR A 889 58.09 19.47 146.69
C THR A 889 59.25 20.14 147.42
N GLN A 890 60.25 20.65 146.69
CA GLN A 890 61.33 21.46 147.28
C GLN A 890 60.81 22.79 147.84
N LYS A 891 59.92 23.48 147.13
CA LYS A 891 59.30 24.73 147.59
C LYS A 891 58.47 24.50 148.85
N GLN A 892 57.76 23.38 148.99
CA GLN A 892 57.00 23.08 150.21
C GLN A 892 57.92 22.85 151.42
N ALA A 893 59.03 22.11 151.25
CA ALA A 893 60.04 21.97 152.29
C ALA A 893 60.66 23.33 152.67
N LYS A 894 60.97 24.17 151.67
CA LYS A 894 61.46 25.53 151.88
C LYS A 894 60.41 26.46 152.50
N ILE A 895 59.12 26.24 152.26
CA ILE A 895 58.00 26.96 152.89
C ILE A 895 57.88 26.59 154.37
N THR A 896 58.12 25.35 154.78
CA THR A 896 58.17 25.00 156.22
C THR A 896 59.31 25.74 156.94
N GLU A 897 60.51 25.76 156.36
CA GLU A 897 61.65 26.55 156.86
C GLU A 897 61.35 28.06 156.86
N LEU A 898 60.81 28.57 155.74
CA LEU A 898 60.46 29.97 155.58
C LEU A 898 59.27 30.39 156.44
N THR A 899 58.38 29.50 156.90
CA THR A 899 57.29 29.89 157.82
C THR A 899 57.86 30.29 159.19
N GLY A 900 58.89 29.57 159.66
CA GLY A 900 59.69 29.99 160.83
C GLY A 900 60.36 31.35 160.60
N ASN A 901 61.01 31.54 159.45
CA ASN A 901 61.68 32.79 159.12
C ASN A 901 60.71 33.97 158.90
N ILE A 902 59.55 33.75 158.26
CA ILE A 902 58.49 34.74 157.99
C ILE A 902 57.84 35.20 159.29
N THR A 903 57.76 34.35 160.31
CA THR A 903 57.36 34.78 161.66
C THR A 903 58.33 35.86 162.19
N SER A 904 59.64 35.76 161.89
CA SER A 904 60.67 36.75 162.23
C SER A 904 60.92 37.83 161.15
N LEU A 905 60.17 37.80 160.04
CA LEU A 905 60.30 38.73 158.91
C LEU A 905 59.05 39.58 158.68
N ASN A 906 57.86 39.15 159.09
CA ASN A 906 56.67 40.00 159.16
C ASN A 906 56.90 41.17 160.15
N ASP A 907 57.62 40.91 161.24
CA ASP A 907 58.18 41.91 162.18
C ASP A 907 59.04 43.00 161.50
N LYS A 908 59.49 42.78 160.27
CA LYS A 908 60.39 43.66 159.51
C LYS A 908 59.77 44.18 158.21
N ILE A 909 58.89 43.40 157.55
CA ILE A 909 58.22 43.76 156.29
C ILE A 909 57.19 44.88 156.50
N ALA A 910 56.63 45.01 157.71
CA ALA A 910 55.80 46.15 158.10
C ALA A 910 56.49 47.53 157.96
N ALA A 911 57.82 47.57 157.78
CA ALA A 911 58.60 48.80 157.80
C ALA A 911 59.00 49.38 156.42
N LEU A 912 58.68 48.76 155.27
CA LEU A 912 59.45 49.07 154.03
C LEU A 912 58.77 49.33 152.66
N GLN A 913 57.65 48.72 152.23
CA GLN A 913 57.32 48.72 150.77
C GLN A 913 55.93 49.27 150.37
N THR A 914 55.93 50.48 149.77
CA THR A 914 54.74 51.32 149.49
C THR A 914 54.69 51.97 148.04
N GLU A 915 55.12 51.37 146.88
CA GLU A 915 55.66 52.17 145.70
C GLU A 915 55.17 52.12 144.14
N ILE A 916 55.55 51.23 143.16
CA ILE A 916 55.77 51.54 141.66
C ILE A 916 54.90 50.82 140.51
N ALA A 917 54.59 51.43 139.28
CA ALA A 917 54.01 50.77 138.01
C ALA A 917 53.99 51.57 136.60
N ASN A 918 53.70 50.97 135.38
CA ASN A 918 53.32 51.58 133.99
C ASN A 918 52.95 50.56 132.78
N LEU A 919 52.83 50.63 131.39
CA LEU A 919 52.70 51.55 130.14
C LEU A 919 52.12 50.80 128.80
N LYS A 920 51.72 51.41 127.60
CA LYS A 920 50.96 50.85 126.33
C LYS A 920 51.02 51.73 124.96
N LYS A 921 50.54 51.57 123.63
CA LYS A 921 50.13 50.58 122.49
C LYS A 921 49.69 51.25 121.03
N ALA A 922 49.52 50.59 119.79
CA ALA A 922 49.24 51.19 118.36
C ALA A 922 48.46 50.37 117.15
N GLN A 923 48.21 50.86 115.83
CA GLN A 923 47.49 50.22 114.56
C GLN A 923 47.35 50.98 113.08
N VAL A 924 47.00 50.38 111.84
CA VAL A 924 46.70 51.04 110.40
C VAL A 924 46.08 50.20 109.11
N THR A 925 45.58 50.71 107.88
CA THR A 925 44.84 50.00 106.64
C THR A 925 44.90 50.32 104.98
N PRO A 926 43.88 50.55 104.00
CA PRO A 926 43.58 49.84 102.59
C PRO A 926 43.36 50.49 101.03
N PRO A 927 42.32 50.31 100.04
CA PRO A 927 42.35 50.01 98.47
C PRO A 927 41.40 50.67 97.26
N SER A 928 41.27 50.20 95.91
CA SER A 928 40.45 50.70 94.62
C SER A 928 40.24 49.74 93.29
N GLY A 929 39.62 49.82 91.99
CA GLY A 929 38.77 50.62 90.91
C GLY A 929 38.48 50.03 89.37
N SER A 930 37.57 50.50 88.36
CA SER A 930 37.20 49.91 86.92
C SER A 930 36.28 50.63 85.71
N HIS A 931 36.01 50.09 84.42
CA HIS A 931 34.90 50.26 83.25
C HIS A 931 35.11 50.92 81.73
N ASN A 932 34.38 50.93 80.48
CA ASN A 932 33.25 50.28 79.57
C ASN A 932 33.11 50.62 77.92
N GLU A 933 31.97 50.45 77.07
CA GLU A 933 31.84 50.24 75.48
C GLU A 933 30.48 50.46 74.52
N GLY A 934 30.42 50.54 73.10
CA GLY A 934 29.22 50.26 72.05
C GLY A 934 28.83 51.01 70.60
N GLY A 935 28.13 50.45 69.49
CA GLY A 935 27.31 51.11 68.28
C GLY A 935 27.09 50.61 66.70
N GLY A 936 26.03 50.97 65.80
CA GLY A 936 25.89 50.94 64.20
C GLY A 936 24.55 50.62 63.24
N THR A 937 24.25 51.11 61.92
CA THR A 937 22.98 50.87 60.96
C THR A 937 22.77 51.31 59.34
N THR A 938 21.95 50.59 58.41
CA THR A 938 20.89 50.89 57.21
C THR A 938 20.96 51.38 55.62
N GLY A 939 19.98 51.08 54.62
CA GLY A 939 19.71 51.66 53.16
C GLY A 939 18.61 51.10 52.04
N GLN A 940 18.10 51.81 50.94
CA GLN A 940 16.99 51.42 49.89
C GLN A 940 16.89 52.17 48.45
N GLY A 941 16.07 51.77 47.41
CA GLY A 941 15.83 52.44 46.05
C GLY A 941 14.60 52.01 45.11
N THR A 942 14.31 52.67 43.92
CA THR A 942 13.02 52.61 43.11
C THR A 942 13.09 52.50 41.53
N ALA A 943 11.94 52.27 40.82
CA ALA A 943 11.81 51.99 39.35
C ALA A 943 10.84 52.93 38.54
N SER A 944 10.56 52.67 37.24
CA SER A 944 9.72 53.51 36.34
C SER A 944 9.02 52.74 35.18
N ASN A 945 7.88 53.26 34.68
CA ASN A 945 7.03 52.61 33.66
C ASN A 945 7.33 53.03 32.21
N HIS A 946 7.14 52.09 31.27
CA HIS A 946 6.68 52.29 29.88
C HIS A 946 5.62 51.20 29.59
N ALA A 947 4.76 51.40 28.59
CA ALA A 947 3.68 50.47 28.24
C ALA A 947 3.73 50.09 26.75
N ILE A 948 3.30 48.86 26.42
CA ILE A 948 3.34 48.31 25.06
C ILE A 948 2.45 49.14 24.12
N GLN A 949 2.98 49.61 22.99
CA GLN A 949 2.25 50.46 22.05
C GLN A 949 1.34 49.68 21.09
N SER A 950 1.71 48.46 20.69
CA SER A 950 0.78 47.57 19.98
C SER A 950 1.01 46.07 20.22
N LEU A 951 0.00 45.40 20.79
CA LEU A 951 -0.15 43.95 20.74
C LEU A 951 -1.01 43.59 19.52
N LYS A 952 -0.48 42.76 18.61
CA LYS A 952 -1.18 42.39 17.38
C LYS A 952 -1.29 40.88 17.24
N ARG A 953 -2.52 40.35 17.29
CA ARG A 953 -2.79 38.97 16.84
C ARG A 953 -2.73 38.91 15.31
N VAL A 954 -1.88 38.05 14.79
CA VAL A 954 -1.60 37.84 13.37
C VAL A 954 -2.06 36.42 13.02
N TRP A 955 -3.17 36.31 12.29
CA TRP A 955 -3.86 35.04 12.08
C TRP A 955 -4.65 35.01 10.77
N GLY A 956 -5.17 33.84 10.43
CA GLY A 956 -6.20 33.63 9.43
C GLY A 956 -7.03 32.37 9.74
N ILE A 957 -7.94 31.99 8.83
CA ILE A 957 -8.87 30.87 9.05
C ILE A 957 -8.14 29.52 9.13
N THR A 958 -7.08 29.36 8.34
CA THR A 958 -6.14 28.23 8.38
C THR A 958 -4.72 28.70 8.69
N ALA A 959 -3.81 27.79 9.05
CA ALA A 959 -2.39 28.11 9.22
C ALA A 959 -1.76 28.66 7.91
N TYR A 960 -2.27 28.26 6.74
CA TYR A 960 -1.86 28.85 5.46
C TYR A 960 -2.30 30.32 5.34
N ASP A 961 -3.47 30.68 5.87
CA ASP A 961 -3.91 32.08 5.91
C ASP A 961 -3.11 32.88 6.96
N THR A 962 -2.83 32.30 8.14
CA THR A 962 -1.94 32.90 9.14
C THR A 962 -0.56 33.19 8.56
N MET A 963 0.04 32.22 7.86
CA MET A 963 1.32 32.36 7.16
C MET A 963 1.32 33.55 6.20
N ARG A 964 0.24 33.76 5.43
CA ARG A 964 0.09 34.95 4.58
C ARG A 964 -0.03 36.24 5.38
N THR A 965 -0.82 36.26 6.45
CA THR A 965 -0.94 37.46 7.30
C THR A 965 0.41 37.83 7.93
N ILE A 966 1.22 36.84 8.34
CA ILE A 966 2.60 37.04 8.82
C ILE A 966 3.50 37.59 7.70
N ASN A 967 3.49 36.95 6.53
CA ASN A 967 4.33 37.36 5.40
C ASN A 967 3.92 38.72 4.80
N SER A 968 2.66 39.16 4.95
CA SER A 968 2.24 40.53 4.62
C SER A 968 2.86 41.61 5.53
N ILE A 969 3.30 41.23 6.74
CA ILE A 969 3.98 42.12 7.70
C ILE A 969 5.50 42.04 7.51
N ALA A 970 6.04 40.83 7.35
CA ALA A 970 7.47 40.62 7.17
C ALA A 970 7.98 41.05 5.79
N PHE A 971 7.16 40.91 4.74
CA PHE A 971 7.49 41.19 3.34
C PHE A 971 6.34 41.98 2.69
N PRO A 972 6.13 43.27 3.04
CA PRO A 972 5.04 44.06 2.51
C PRO A 972 5.13 44.26 0.99
N ASP A 973 6.34 44.50 0.46
CA ASP A 973 6.56 44.84 -0.95
C ASP A 973 6.74 43.60 -1.85
N SER A 974 7.89 42.92 -1.75
CA SER A 974 8.28 41.80 -2.62
C SER A 974 9.35 40.92 -1.97
N SER A 975 9.61 39.74 -2.56
CA SER A 975 10.82 38.95 -2.30
C SER A 975 11.19 38.14 -3.54
N GLN A 976 12.47 38.15 -3.92
CA GLN A 976 12.96 37.41 -5.08
C GLN A 976 12.90 35.88 -4.87
N TYR A 977 12.98 35.45 -3.62
CA TYR A 977 13.07 34.06 -3.21
C TYR A 977 11.95 33.70 -2.24
N ALA A 978 11.65 32.41 -2.12
CA ALA A 978 10.91 31.86 -0.99
C ALA A 978 11.48 30.50 -0.60
N VAL A 979 11.41 30.15 0.67
CA VAL A 979 11.67 28.79 1.15
C VAL A 979 10.33 28.12 1.41
N LEU A 980 10.08 26.99 0.75
CA LEU A 980 8.81 26.28 0.79
C LEU A 980 8.93 24.99 1.61
N THR A 981 8.06 24.86 2.60
CA THR A 981 7.95 23.69 3.49
C THR A 981 6.50 23.19 3.51
N THR A 982 6.28 21.95 3.96
CA THR A 982 4.92 21.42 4.08
C THR A 982 4.25 21.92 5.37
N GLY A 983 2.96 22.26 5.28
CA GLY A 983 2.11 22.57 6.43
C GLY A 983 1.48 21.32 7.07
N GLU A 984 1.78 20.14 6.54
CA GLU A 984 1.15 18.86 6.96
C GLU A 984 2.08 18.00 7.82
N SER A 985 3.40 18.27 7.84
CA SER A 985 4.38 17.67 8.75
C SER A 985 5.55 18.62 9.04
N TYR A 986 6.23 18.47 10.17
CA TYR A 986 7.24 19.42 10.65
C TYR A 986 8.69 19.04 10.30
N TRP A 987 8.99 17.75 10.09
CA TRP A 987 10.35 17.18 10.06
C TRP A 987 11.36 17.93 9.19
N ASP A 988 11.09 18.02 7.89
CA ASP A 988 11.96 18.70 6.91
C ASP A 988 11.91 20.23 7.04
N ALA A 989 10.96 20.77 7.81
CA ALA A 989 10.67 22.19 7.89
C ALA A 989 11.47 22.91 9.00
N LEU A 990 11.93 22.19 10.03
CA LEU A 990 12.60 22.76 11.21
C LEU A 990 13.89 23.52 10.87
N SER A 991 14.70 23.01 9.94
CA SER A 991 15.99 23.62 9.54
C SER A 991 15.83 24.81 8.58
N ALA A 992 14.67 24.97 7.94
CA ALA A 992 14.46 25.85 6.80
C ALA A 992 14.72 27.34 7.08
N SER A 993 14.53 27.80 8.32
CA SER A 993 14.66 29.21 8.70
C SER A 993 16.07 29.77 8.51
N GLY A 994 17.13 28.96 8.63
CA GLY A 994 18.50 29.40 8.34
C GLY A 994 18.69 29.78 6.87
N LEU A 995 18.16 28.96 5.96
CA LEU A 995 18.21 29.21 4.51
C LEU A 995 17.35 30.41 4.12
N ALA A 996 16.16 30.53 4.71
CA ALA A 996 15.29 31.69 4.53
C ALA A 996 15.99 32.99 4.99
N GLY A 997 16.72 32.94 6.11
CA GLY A 997 17.55 34.02 6.61
C GLY A 997 18.67 34.43 5.66
N LYS A 998 19.43 33.47 5.11
CA LYS A 998 20.46 33.74 4.10
C LYS A 998 19.89 34.38 2.83
N LEU A 999 18.71 33.93 2.38
CA LEU A 999 18.03 34.41 1.19
C LEU A 999 17.22 35.72 1.40
N GLN A 1000 17.06 36.16 2.65
CA GLN A 1000 16.13 37.25 3.04
C GLN A 1000 14.71 37.02 2.50
N ALA A 1001 14.22 35.80 2.69
CA ALA A 1001 13.04 35.24 2.06
C ALA A 1001 11.98 34.79 3.09
N PRO A 1002 10.68 34.77 2.77
CA PRO A 1002 9.68 34.14 3.62
C PRO A 1002 9.88 32.63 3.70
N VAL A 1003 9.46 32.05 4.83
CA VAL A 1003 9.07 30.63 4.88
C VAL A 1003 7.58 30.56 4.50
N LEU A 1004 7.27 29.73 3.50
CA LEU A 1004 5.92 29.47 3.00
C LEU A 1004 5.52 28.02 3.30
N LEU A 1005 4.21 27.80 3.43
CA LEU A 1005 3.61 26.50 3.76
C LEU A 1005 2.70 26.00 2.64
N THR A 1006 2.86 24.75 2.22
CA THR A 1006 1.98 24.09 1.24
C THR A 1006 1.48 22.75 1.71
N GLN A 1007 0.44 22.22 1.06
CA GLN A 1007 0.07 20.82 1.17
C GLN A 1007 1.11 19.97 0.41
N GLY A 1008 1.37 18.75 0.86
CA GLY A 1008 2.38 17.89 0.22
C GLY A 1008 1.98 17.43 -1.18
N ALA A 1009 0.68 17.31 -1.46
CA ALA A 1009 0.17 16.79 -2.73
C ALA A 1009 -0.11 17.83 -3.81
N SER A 1010 -0.20 19.12 -3.46
CA SER A 1010 -0.61 20.22 -4.36
C SER A 1010 -0.20 21.58 -3.80
N LEU A 1011 0.04 22.57 -4.66
CA LEU A 1011 0.39 23.92 -4.23
C LEU A 1011 -0.82 24.61 -3.56
N SER A 1012 -0.72 24.97 -2.28
CA SER A 1012 -1.85 25.60 -1.57
C SER A 1012 -2.21 26.95 -2.19
N GLU A 1013 -3.51 27.25 -2.31
CA GLU A 1013 -3.99 28.50 -2.95
C GLU A 1013 -3.41 29.74 -2.25
N GLN A 1014 -3.30 29.68 -0.93
CA GLN A 1014 -2.65 30.70 -0.12
C GLN A 1014 -1.20 30.94 -0.55
N THR A 1015 -0.38 29.88 -0.68
CA THR A 1015 1.02 30.01 -1.11
C THR A 1015 1.11 30.45 -2.57
N ARG A 1016 0.24 29.95 -3.47
CA ARG A 1016 0.16 30.41 -4.86
C ARG A 1016 -0.08 31.92 -4.94
N LEU A 1017 -1.06 32.43 -4.18
CA LEU A 1017 -1.36 33.87 -4.12
C LEU A 1017 -0.22 34.69 -3.49
N GLU A 1018 0.52 34.13 -2.53
CA GLU A 1018 1.61 34.82 -1.84
C GLU A 1018 2.90 34.89 -2.68
N LEU A 1019 3.25 33.80 -3.38
CA LEU A 1019 4.33 33.77 -4.37
C LEU A 1019 4.11 34.82 -5.47
N VAL A 1020 2.88 34.91 -5.98
CA VAL A 1020 2.48 35.91 -6.99
C VAL A 1020 2.48 37.32 -6.42
N ARG A 1021 1.99 37.54 -5.19
CA ARG A 1021 2.04 38.86 -4.52
C ARG A 1021 3.47 39.36 -4.38
N LEU A 1022 4.39 38.47 -3.98
CA LEU A 1022 5.78 38.81 -3.70
C LEU A 1022 6.68 38.88 -4.94
N GLY A 1023 6.21 38.40 -6.10
CA GLY A 1023 7.01 38.36 -7.32
C GLY A 1023 8.18 37.36 -7.26
N VAL A 1024 8.00 36.24 -6.57
CA VAL A 1024 9.05 35.25 -6.33
C VAL A 1024 9.53 34.62 -7.64
N GLN A 1025 10.85 34.65 -7.86
CA GLN A 1025 11.51 34.16 -9.07
C GLN A 1025 12.06 32.74 -8.89
N LYS A 1026 12.48 32.37 -7.66
CA LYS A 1026 12.96 31.04 -7.33
C LYS A 1026 12.48 30.57 -5.95
N VAL A 1027 11.98 29.35 -5.88
CA VAL A 1027 11.61 28.65 -4.64
C VAL A 1027 12.66 27.59 -4.30
N TYR A 1028 13.06 27.56 -3.03
CA TYR A 1028 13.85 26.48 -2.44
C TYR A 1028 12.90 25.59 -1.64
N ILE A 1029 12.68 24.36 -2.09
CA ILE A 1029 11.84 23.38 -1.41
C ILE A 1029 12.68 22.66 -0.35
N CYS A 1030 12.41 22.94 0.92
CA CYS A 1030 12.99 22.19 2.03
C CYS A 1030 12.15 20.94 2.28
N GLY A 1031 12.70 19.79 1.93
CA GLY A 1031 12.11 18.48 2.20
C GLY A 1031 11.89 17.56 0.99
N GLY A 1032 11.76 16.27 1.27
CA GLY A 1032 11.76 15.21 0.25
C GLY A 1032 10.48 15.18 -0.59
N VAL A 1033 10.47 14.38 -1.67
CA VAL A 1033 9.28 14.20 -2.53
C VAL A 1033 8.08 13.57 -1.79
N ASN A 1034 8.31 12.99 -0.62
CA ASN A 1034 7.27 12.49 0.29
C ASN A 1034 6.64 13.60 1.15
N ALA A 1035 7.36 14.69 1.40
CA ALA A 1035 6.89 15.85 2.17
C ALA A 1035 6.25 16.91 1.26
N ILE A 1036 6.86 17.18 0.10
CA ILE A 1036 6.34 18.03 -0.97
C ILE A 1036 6.55 17.29 -2.30
N SER A 1037 5.48 16.84 -2.93
CA SER A 1037 5.50 16.02 -4.15
C SER A 1037 5.97 16.77 -5.41
N LYS A 1038 6.25 16.01 -6.48
CA LYS A 1038 6.62 16.57 -7.80
C LYS A 1038 5.52 17.47 -8.38
N SER A 1039 4.24 17.20 -8.10
CA SER A 1039 3.12 18.05 -8.55
C SER A 1039 3.33 19.51 -8.14
N VAL A 1040 3.76 19.73 -6.89
CA VAL A 1040 4.01 21.09 -6.37
C VAL A 1040 5.16 21.78 -7.13
N GLU A 1041 6.21 21.05 -7.52
CA GLU A 1041 7.26 21.60 -8.38
C GLU A 1041 6.73 21.98 -9.77
N ASP A 1042 5.89 21.13 -10.36
CA ASP A 1042 5.34 21.33 -11.70
C ASP A 1042 4.31 22.48 -11.71
N GLU A 1043 3.56 22.65 -10.62
CA GLU A 1043 2.69 23.79 -10.35
C GLU A 1043 3.48 25.10 -10.17
N LEU A 1044 4.63 25.07 -9.48
CA LEU A 1044 5.55 26.21 -9.37
C LEU A 1044 6.18 26.56 -10.73
N ALA A 1045 6.63 25.56 -11.48
CA ALA A 1045 7.18 25.76 -12.82
C ALA A 1045 6.13 26.32 -13.81
N ALA A 1046 4.86 25.92 -13.67
CA ALA A 1046 3.75 26.48 -14.44
C ALA A 1046 3.43 27.96 -14.10
N LEU A 1047 3.85 28.45 -12.93
CA LEU A 1047 3.83 29.88 -12.58
C LEU A 1047 5.07 30.65 -13.11
N GLY A 1048 6.00 29.96 -13.78
CA GLY A 1048 7.27 30.53 -14.25
C GLY A 1048 8.34 30.66 -13.17
N ILE A 1049 8.15 30.02 -12.01
CA ILE A 1049 9.05 30.11 -10.86
C ILE A 1049 10.09 28.99 -10.95
N ALA A 1050 11.38 29.33 -10.84
CA ALA A 1050 12.45 28.34 -10.79
C ALA A 1050 12.40 27.55 -9.47
N VAL A 1051 12.71 26.25 -9.51
CA VAL A 1051 12.65 25.39 -8.32
C VAL A 1051 14.01 24.75 -8.07
N GLU A 1052 14.43 24.75 -6.81
CA GLU A 1052 15.56 23.96 -6.30
C GLU A 1052 15.08 23.19 -5.07
N ARG A 1053 15.47 21.93 -4.91
CA ARG A 1053 15.06 21.11 -3.77
C ARG A 1053 16.27 20.84 -2.88
N VAL A 1054 16.14 21.23 -1.61
CA VAL A 1054 17.14 21.07 -0.56
C VAL A 1054 16.59 20.02 0.40
N ALA A 1055 16.98 18.77 0.21
CA ALA A 1055 16.34 17.64 0.87
C ALA A 1055 17.21 16.38 0.87
N GLY A 1056 17.09 15.57 1.92
CA GLY A 1056 17.66 14.23 1.97
C GLY A 1056 16.60 13.14 2.16
N ALA A 1057 17.01 11.99 2.69
CA ALA A 1057 16.11 10.86 2.94
C ALA A 1057 15.38 10.98 4.29
N ARG A 1058 15.93 11.74 5.24
CA ARG A 1058 15.40 12.01 6.59
C ARG A 1058 15.51 13.49 6.94
N ALA A 1059 14.89 13.89 8.05
CA ALA A 1059 14.99 15.23 8.63
C ALA A 1059 16.45 15.66 8.88
N SER A 1060 17.29 14.75 9.41
CA SER A 1060 18.73 15.00 9.62
C SER A 1060 19.45 15.26 8.29
N ASP A 1061 19.23 14.42 7.27
CA ASP A 1061 19.79 14.62 5.94
C ASP A 1061 19.32 15.96 5.31
N THR A 1062 18.02 16.31 5.42
CA THR A 1062 17.50 17.61 4.96
C THR A 1062 18.13 18.78 5.71
N ALA A 1063 18.37 18.67 7.01
CA ALA A 1063 19.12 19.66 7.79
C ALA A 1063 20.59 19.77 7.36
N ASN A 1064 21.24 18.65 7.01
CA ASN A 1064 22.60 18.61 6.48
C ASN A 1064 22.71 19.27 5.09
N GLU A 1065 21.74 19.04 4.22
CA GLU A 1065 21.62 19.72 2.93
C GLU A 1065 21.34 21.22 3.11
N VAL A 1066 20.43 21.62 4.00
CA VAL A 1066 20.20 23.03 4.33
C VAL A 1066 21.50 23.68 4.84
N ALA A 1067 22.26 23.01 5.71
CA ALA A 1067 23.53 23.53 6.21
C ALA A 1067 24.56 23.75 5.08
N GLN A 1068 24.64 22.85 4.09
CA GLN A 1068 25.49 23.04 2.90
C GLN A 1068 25.13 24.30 2.08
N HIS A 1069 23.88 24.76 2.13
CA HIS A 1069 23.44 25.97 1.46
C HIS A 1069 23.71 27.26 2.24
N LEU A 1070 24.29 27.20 3.46
CA LEU A 1070 24.59 28.37 4.31
C LEU A 1070 26.00 28.94 4.07
N GLU A 1071 26.51 29.73 5.02
CA GLU A 1071 27.89 30.22 5.07
C GLU A 1071 28.61 29.46 6.21
N GLN A 1072 29.87 29.07 6.01
CA GLN A 1072 30.63 28.32 7.02
C GLN A 1072 30.74 29.11 8.34
N THR A 1073 30.64 28.41 9.47
CA THR A 1073 30.57 29.01 10.81
C THR A 1073 31.16 28.10 11.87
N ASP A 1074 31.68 28.66 12.97
CA ASP A 1074 32.19 27.87 14.09
C ASP A 1074 31.08 27.41 15.05
N GLU A 1075 29.88 27.98 14.97
CA GLU A 1075 28.79 27.83 15.95
C GLU A 1075 27.46 27.47 15.28
N ALA A 1076 26.83 26.38 15.73
CA ALA A 1076 25.53 25.90 15.24
C ALA A 1076 24.64 25.39 16.38
N PHE A 1077 23.37 25.08 16.06
CA PHE A 1077 22.43 24.45 17.00
C PHE A 1077 22.15 23.00 16.63
N LEU A 1078 21.74 22.22 17.62
CA LEU A 1078 21.26 20.85 17.47
C LEU A 1078 19.98 20.65 18.28
N ALA A 1079 18.92 20.17 17.62
CA ALA A 1079 17.67 19.77 18.25
C ALA A 1079 17.32 18.30 17.91
N THR A 1080 16.22 17.81 18.48
CA THR A 1080 15.66 16.50 18.08
C THR A 1080 14.84 16.62 16.79
N SER A 1081 14.74 15.54 16.01
CA SER A 1081 13.72 15.41 14.95
C SER A 1081 12.45 14.66 15.41
N TRP A 1082 12.42 14.19 16.66
CA TRP A 1082 11.28 13.46 17.23
C TRP A 1082 10.16 14.39 17.76
N GLY A 1083 10.47 15.67 17.94
CA GLY A 1083 9.55 16.78 18.25
C GLY A 1083 9.92 18.02 17.44
N TYR A 1084 9.31 19.17 17.75
CA TYR A 1084 9.51 20.42 16.99
C TYR A 1084 9.65 21.67 17.86
N GLU A 1085 9.18 21.64 19.11
CA GLU A 1085 8.97 22.79 19.97
C GLU A 1085 10.28 23.51 20.33
N ASP A 1086 11.29 22.73 20.73
CA ASP A 1086 12.66 23.19 21.01
C ASP A 1086 13.30 23.80 19.73
N ALA A 1087 13.05 23.20 18.56
CA ALA A 1087 13.59 23.63 17.27
C ALA A 1087 12.95 24.92 16.72
N LEU A 1088 11.64 25.11 16.95
CA LEU A 1088 10.93 26.34 16.53
C LEU A 1088 11.34 27.55 17.34
N SER A 1089 11.66 27.36 18.62
CA SER A 1089 12.07 28.46 19.51
C SER A 1089 13.43 29.07 19.08
N VAL A 1090 14.31 28.30 18.41
CA VAL A 1090 15.59 28.79 17.86
C VAL A 1090 15.50 29.33 16.43
N ALA A 1091 14.44 28.97 15.69
CA ALA A 1091 14.25 29.36 14.29
C ALA A 1091 14.42 30.87 13.97
N PRO A 1092 13.99 31.84 14.81
CA PRO A 1092 14.27 33.26 14.60
C PRO A 1092 15.78 33.59 14.62
N TYR A 1093 16.55 32.94 15.49
CA TYR A 1093 18.00 33.15 15.56
C TYR A 1093 18.72 32.51 14.38
N ASN A 1094 18.29 31.32 13.94
CA ASN A 1094 18.79 30.73 12.69
C ASN A 1094 18.54 31.66 11.50
N TYR A 1095 17.36 32.29 11.44
CA TYR A 1095 17.04 33.28 10.40
C TYR A 1095 17.92 34.55 10.52
N ALA A 1096 17.99 35.16 11.71
CA ALA A 1096 18.72 36.41 11.93
C ALA A 1096 20.24 36.26 11.69
N THR A 1097 20.82 35.14 12.12
CA THR A 1097 22.28 34.90 12.07
C THR A 1097 22.73 34.02 10.91
N LYS A 1098 21.80 33.45 10.13
CA LYS A 1098 22.05 32.52 9.02
C LYS A 1098 22.77 31.22 9.42
N LYS A 1099 22.79 30.86 10.71
CA LYS A 1099 23.47 29.66 11.23
C LYS A 1099 22.62 28.39 11.05
N PRO A 1100 23.22 27.22 10.81
CA PRO A 1100 22.50 25.97 10.68
C PRO A 1100 21.86 25.50 12.00
N LEU A 1101 20.71 24.83 11.84
CA LEU A 1101 20.14 23.94 12.84
C LEU A 1101 20.31 22.51 12.31
N PHE A 1102 21.08 21.69 13.01
CA PHE A 1102 21.18 20.25 12.79
C PHE A 1102 20.12 19.51 13.61
N LEU A 1103 19.81 18.27 13.22
CA LEU A 1103 18.82 17.42 13.89
C LEU A 1103 19.40 16.04 14.16
N THR A 1104 19.03 15.40 15.28
CA THR A 1104 19.29 13.97 15.51
C THR A 1104 18.40 13.10 14.62
N ASP A 1105 18.81 11.86 14.36
CA ASP A 1105 18.00 10.89 13.61
C ASP A 1105 16.78 10.42 14.42
N TYR A 1106 15.60 10.48 13.80
CA TYR A 1106 14.31 10.12 14.40
C TYR A 1106 14.26 8.69 14.95
N THR A 1107 14.96 7.75 14.30
CA THR A 1107 14.84 6.31 14.58
C THR A 1107 15.70 5.88 15.77
N THR A 1108 16.83 6.55 15.98
CA THR A 1108 17.85 6.20 16.99
C THR A 1108 17.96 7.23 18.11
N GLY A 1109 17.53 8.48 17.87
CA GLY A 1109 17.76 9.62 18.75
C GLY A 1109 19.22 10.10 18.77
N LEU A 1110 20.10 9.53 17.93
CA LEU A 1110 21.54 9.81 17.91
C LEU A 1110 21.94 10.67 16.69
N LEU A 1111 23.21 11.06 16.63
CA LEU A 1111 23.80 11.60 15.40
C LEU A 1111 24.29 10.48 14.49
N ASP A 1112 23.97 10.58 13.21
CA ASP A 1112 24.50 9.73 12.15
C ASP A 1112 25.85 10.28 11.60
N GLU A 1113 26.58 9.43 10.88
CA GLU A 1113 27.90 9.80 10.33
C GLU A 1113 27.81 10.92 9.28
N ASN A 1114 26.69 11.01 8.54
CA ASN A 1114 26.43 12.09 7.57
C ASN A 1114 26.37 13.45 8.28
N THR A 1115 25.67 13.51 9.41
CA THR A 1115 25.48 14.74 10.20
C THR A 1115 26.79 15.18 10.85
N LEU A 1116 27.58 14.24 11.38
CA LEU A 1116 28.93 14.53 11.87
C LEU A 1116 29.90 14.97 10.76
N ALA A 1117 29.73 14.46 9.52
CA ALA A 1117 30.49 14.91 8.36
C ALA A 1117 30.06 16.31 7.89
N ALA A 1118 28.75 16.60 7.87
CA ALA A 1118 28.21 17.91 7.51
C ALA A 1118 28.64 19.01 8.50
N MET A 1119 28.62 18.73 9.82
CA MET A 1119 29.17 19.62 10.84
C MET A 1119 30.67 19.94 10.59
N LYS A 1120 31.47 18.91 10.27
CA LYS A 1120 32.90 19.11 9.93
C LYS A 1120 33.09 19.91 8.64
N ALA A 1121 32.27 19.69 7.62
CA ALA A 1121 32.30 20.42 6.35
C ALA A 1121 31.89 21.90 6.51
N GLN A 1122 31.01 22.22 7.48
CA GLN A 1122 30.66 23.60 7.83
C GLN A 1122 31.66 24.30 8.74
N GLY A 1123 32.62 23.57 9.33
CA GLY A 1123 33.62 24.11 10.26
C GLY A 1123 33.14 24.23 11.70
N ILE A 1124 32.06 23.53 12.08
CA ILE A 1124 31.46 23.65 13.43
C ILE A 1124 32.47 23.21 14.50
N THR A 1125 32.72 24.08 15.48
CA THR A 1125 33.49 23.78 16.70
C THR A 1125 32.69 23.96 17.99
N ARG A 1126 31.50 24.58 17.93
CA ARG A 1126 30.53 24.70 19.03
C ARG A 1126 29.12 24.32 18.60
N ILE A 1127 28.48 23.45 19.37
CA ILE A 1127 27.06 23.10 19.24
C ILE A 1127 26.29 23.58 20.46
N HIS A 1128 25.19 24.27 20.24
CA HIS A 1128 24.17 24.55 21.24
C HIS A 1128 23.09 23.47 21.14
N ILE A 1129 23.05 22.54 22.10
CA ILE A 1129 21.98 21.54 22.16
C ILE A 1129 20.73 22.20 22.75
N VAL A 1130 19.65 22.27 21.98
CA VAL A 1130 18.34 22.70 22.46
C VAL A 1130 17.53 21.44 22.79
N GLY A 1131 17.08 21.35 24.04
CA GLY A 1131 16.28 20.23 24.55
C GLY A 1131 17.00 19.37 25.60
N GLY A 1132 16.20 18.80 26.49
CA GLY A 1132 16.68 17.96 27.60
C GLY A 1132 17.24 16.61 27.14
N THR A 1133 17.88 15.89 28.06
CA THR A 1133 18.42 14.54 27.80
C THR A 1133 17.34 13.50 27.45
N SER A 1134 16.07 13.80 27.70
CA SER A 1134 14.90 13.02 27.27
C SER A 1134 14.60 13.10 25.76
N VAL A 1135 15.11 14.12 25.05
CA VAL A 1135 14.83 14.36 23.62
C VAL A 1135 16.10 14.43 22.75
N VAL A 1136 17.21 14.92 23.31
CA VAL A 1136 18.57 14.80 22.75
C VAL A 1136 19.44 14.08 23.78
N PRO A 1137 19.60 12.74 23.70
CA PRO A 1137 20.26 11.91 24.71
C PRO A 1137 21.67 12.37 25.09
N GLN A 1138 22.11 12.02 26.31
CA GLN A 1138 23.49 12.30 26.76
C GLN A 1138 24.54 11.71 25.80
N ALA A 1139 24.27 10.54 25.21
CA ALA A 1139 25.14 9.91 24.23
C ALA A 1139 25.45 10.80 23.00
N VAL A 1140 24.55 11.70 22.61
CA VAL A 1140 24.79 12.68 21.51
C VAL A 1140 25.80 13.74 21.92
N GLU A 1141 25.69 14.21 23.17
CA GLU A 1141 26.62 15.17 23.76
C GLU A 1141 28.01 14.54 23.94
N ASP A 1142 28.06 13.26 24.30
CA ASP A 1142 29.30 12.50 24.42
C ASP A 1142 29.94 12.24 23.03
N GLN A 1143 29.15 11.82 22.03
CA GLN A 1143 29.58 11.68 20.62
C GLN A 1143 30.23 12.97 20.08
N LEU A 1144 29.61 14.13 20.33
CA LEU A 1144 30.12 15.43 19.91
C LEU A 1144 31.41 15.83 20.63
N ARG A 1145 31.51 15.56 21.95
CA ARG A 1145 32.75 15.79 22.72
C ARG A 1145 33.90 14.92 22.24
N GLU A 1146 33.64 13.68 21.80
CA GLU A 1146 34.65 12.83 21.17
C GLU A 1146 35.18 13.39 19.84
N GLN A 1147 34.40 14.24 19.14
CA GLN A 1147 34.87 14.98 17.96
C GLN A 1147 35.61 16.29 18.32
N GLY A 1148 35.76 16.61 19.62
CA GLY A 1148 36.38 17.85 20.09
C GLY A 1148 35.48 19.09 20.03
N ILE A 1149 34.18 18.92 19.78
CA ILE A 1149 33.21 20.01 19.70
C ILE A 1149 32.85 20.51 21.11
N GLN A 1150 32.85 21.83 21.29
CA GLN A 1150 32.36 22.49 22.52
C GLN A 1150 30.84 22.43 22.56
N ILE A 1151 30.26 22.19 23.74
CA ILE A 1151 28.81 22.01 23.86
C ILE A 1151 28.27 22.76 25.07
N ASP A 1152 27.32 23.63 24.79
CA ASP A 1152 26.40 24.20 25.77
C ASP A 1152 25.02 23.55 25.55
N ARG A 1153 24.28 23.25 26.64
CA ARG A 1153 22.92 22.68 26.57
C ARG A 1153 21.91 23.63 27.17
N ILE A 1154 20.83 23.87 26.44
CA ILE A 1154 19.73 24.77 26.77
C ILE A 1154 18.46 23.92 26.85
N ALA A 1155 17.92 23.76 28.06
CA ALA A 1155 16.80 22.84 28.31
C ALA A 1155 16.03 23.23 29.57
N GLY A 1156 14.71 23.01 29.56
CA GLY A 1156 13.86 23.01 30.76
C GLY A 1156 13.21 21.65 31.01
N GLU A 1157 12.26 21.59 31.96
CA GLU A 1157 11.49 20.36 32.23
C GLU A 1157 10.39 20.12 31.18
N THR A 1158 9.81 21.18 30.63
CA THR A 1158 8.90 21.15 29.47
C THR A 1158 9.45 21.95 28.30
N ALA A 1159 8.88 21.77 27.10
CA ALA A 1159 9.20 22.60 25.93
C ALA A 1159 8.98 24.11 26.16
N TYR A 1160 8.03 24.47 27.03
CA TYR A 1160 7.82 25.87 27.42
C TYR A 1160 8.97 26.40 28.29
N ASP A 1161 9.49 25.58 29.21
CA ASP A 1161 10.65 25.94 30.03
C ASP A 1161 11.94 25.97 29.19
N THR A 1162 12.08 25.10 28.17
CA THR A 1162 13.17 25.22 27.17
C THR A 1162 13.02 26.50 26.34
N SER A 1163 11.81 26.87 25.93
CA SER A 1163 11.54 28.10 25.17
C SER A 1163 11.92 29.35 25.98
N ILE A 1164 11.63 29.38 27.29
CA ILE A 1164 12.08 30.42 28.23
C ILE A 1164 13.62 30.45 28.32
N ALA A 1165 14.25 29.32 28.68
CA ALA A 1165 15.70 29.25 28.86
C ALA A 1165 16.49 29.59 27.58
N LEU A 1166 15.93 29.27 26.41
CA LEU A 1166 16.46 29.66 25.12
C LEU A 1166 16.24 31.14 24.84
N ALA A 1167 15.07 31.71 25.12
CA ALA A 1167 14.82 33.13 24.94
C ALA A 1167 15.81 33.99 25.75
N ASP A 1168 16.01 33.67 27.03
CA ASP A 1168 17.03 34.31 27.87
C ASP A 1168 18.42 34.23 27.23
N PHE A 1169 18.84 33.05 26.79
CA PHE A 1169 20.11 32.84 26.10
C PHE A 1169 20.20 33.67 24.80
N LEU A 1170 19.15 33.71 23.98
CA LEU A 1170 19.11 34.47 22.73
C LEU A 1170 19.15 35.98 22.96
N LEU A 1171 18.56 36.47 24.05
CA LEU A 1171 18.72 37.86 24.50
C LEU A 1171 20.19 38.15 24.86
N THR A 1172 20.89 37.26 25.57
CA THR A 1172 22.35 37.43 25.81
C THR A 1172 23.20 37.37 24.53
N LYS A 1173 22.72 36.68 23.49
CA LYS A 1173 23.34 36.64 22.15
C LYS A 1173 22.96 37.84 21.26
N GLY A 1174 22.21 38.81 21.80
CA GLY A 1174 21.91 40.08 21.14
C GLY A 1174 20.59 40.12 20.37
N MET A 1175 19.68 39.15 20.54
CA MET A 1175 18.28 39.32 20.11
C MET A 1175 17.53 40.30 21.04
N HIS A 1176 16.30 40.65 20.68
CA HIS A 1176 15.48 41.63 21.42
C HIS A 1176 14.10 41.08 21.79
N ALA A 1177 13.56 41.53 22.92
CA ALA A 1177 12.17 41.27 23.30
C ALA A 1177 11.18 42.15 22.50
N ASN A 1178 11.61 43.31 22.00
CA ASN A 1178 10.77 44.13 21.13
C ASN A 1178 10.46 43.40 19.82
N ASN A 1179 9.19 43.41 19.38
CA ASN A 1179 8.67 42.59 18.28
C ASN A 1179 8.70 41.07 18.57
N VAL A 1180 8.65 40.66 19.85
CA VAL A 1180 8.50 39.24 20.25
C VAL A 1180 7.30 38.59 19.56
N GLY A 1181 7.53 37.40 19.03
CA GLY A 1181 6.47 36.51 18.56
C GLY A 1181 6.03 35.53 19.65
N VAL A 1182 4.73 35.31 19.81
CA VAL A 1182 4.18 34.30 20.71
C VAL A 1182 3.32 33.32 19.91
N ALA A 1183 3.64 32.04 20.00
CA ALA A 1183 2.94 30.95 19.32
C ALA A 1183 2.61 29.80 20.29
N THR A 1184 1.84 28.81 19.85
CA THR A 1184 1.49 27.64 20.68
C THR A 1184 2.56 26.56 20.61
N GLY A 1185 2.75 25.81 21.70
CA GLY A 1185 3.55 24.57 21.67
C GLY A 1185 2.85 23.44 20.92
N TRP A 1186 1.53 23.49 20.75
CA TRP A 1186 0.72 22.39 20.18
C TRP A 1186 0.62 22.40 18.64
N GLY A 1187 1.41 23.20 17.93
CA GLY A 1187 1.37 23.26 16.46
C GLY A 1187 2.45 24.13 15.83
N PHE A 1188 3.22 23.54 14.91
CA PHE A 1188 4.45 24.14 14.37
C PHE A 1188 4.23 25.28 13.35
N ALA A 1189 3.15 25.23 12.57
CA ALA A 1189 3.00 26.01 11.34
C ALA A 1189 3.02 27.54 11.54
N ASP A 1190 2.29 28.04 12.54
CA ASP A 1190 2.19 29.47 12.83
C ASP A 1190 3.51 30.01 13.42
N ALA A 1191 4.20 29.22 14.25
CA ALA A 1191 5.52 29.56 14.80
C ALA A 1191 6.62 29.57 13.73
N LEU A 1192 6.67 28.55 12.86
CA LEU A 1192 7.64 28.45 11.77
C LEU A 1192 7.51 29.60 10.77
N SER A 1193 6.27 29.96 10.42
CA SER A 1193 5.97 31.14 9.60
C SER A 1193 6.39 32.43 10.32
N GLY A 1194 6.09 32.52 11.63
CA GLY A 1194 6.45 33.65 12.50
C GLY A 1194 7.95 33.87 12.66
N ALA A 1195 8.76 32.82 12.57
CA ALA A 1195 10.21 32.89 12.73
C ALA A 1195 10.90 33.84 11.73
N ALA A 1196 10.39 33.96 10.50
CA ALA A 1196 10.91 34.90 9.51
C ALA A 1196 10.60 36.37 9.89
N LEU A 1197 9.43 36.65 10.48
CA LEU A 1197 9.10 37.99 11.00
C LEU A 1197 9.95 38.35 12.22
N CYS A 1198 10.13 37.40 13.15
CA CYS A 1198 10.92 37.64 14.35
C CYS A 1198 12.41 37.80 14.01
N GLY A 1199 12.98 36.87 13.23
CA GLY A 1199 14.38 36.93 12.81
C GLY A 1199 14.72 38.18 12.00
N LYS A 1200 13.81 38.68 11.14
CA LYS A 1200 14.01 39.93 10.40
C LYS A 1200 13.98 41.19 11.30
N ASN A 1201 13.30 41.13 12.44
CA ASN A 1201 13.32 42.18 13.47
C ASN A 1201 14.42 41.97 14.53
N ASN A 1202 15.26 40.94 14.38
CA ASN A 1202 16.20 40.47 15.41
C ASN A 1202 15.53 40.19 16.77
N SER A 1203 14.28 39.70 16.76
CA SER A 1203 13.48 39.43 17.95
C SER A 1203 13.29 37.94 18.25
N ILE A 1204 13.04 37.63 19.53
CA ILE A 1204 12.78 36.27 20.01
C ILE A 1204 11.37 35.77 19.64
N LEU A 1205 11.20 34.45 19.65
CA LEU A 1205 9.90 33.78 19.59
C LEU A 1205 9.73 32.91 20.85
N LEU A 1206 8.57 33.01 21.48
CA LEU A 1206 8.19 32.28 22.68
C LEU A 1206 7.02 31.33 22.40
N LEU A 1207 7.03 30.17 23.04
CA LEU A 1207 5.88 29.27 23.09
C LEU A 1207 5.04 29.56 24.34
N ALA A 1208 3.71 29.68 24.20
CA ALA A 1208 2.76 29.82 25.31
C ALA A 1208 1.37 29.27 24.93
N ASP A 1209 0.63 28.73 25.91
CA ASP A 1209 -0.74 28.24 25.70
C ASP A 1209 -1.69 28.61 26.87
N ALA A 1210 -2.95 28.17 26.79
CA ALA A 1210 -3.98 28.47 27.79
C ALA A 1210 -3.69 27.91 29.19
N SER A 1211 -2.97 26.80 29.26
CA SER A 1211 -2.51 26.14 30.50
C SER A 1211 -1.17 26.68 30.99
N ASN A 1212 -0.37 27.27 30.11
CA ASN A 1212 0.97 27.75 30.41
C ASN A 1212 1.27 29.12 29.75
N VAL A 1213 0.83 30.18 30.44
CA VAL A 1213 1.24 31.58 30.17
C VAL A 1213 2.59 31.93 30.80
N ARG A 1214 3.32 30.98 31.40
CA ARG A 1214 4.57 31.26 32.12
C ARG A 1214 5.62 31.93 31.25
N ALA A 1215 5.73 31.56 29.98
CA ALA A 1215 6.71 32.17 29.07
C ALA A 1215 6.43 33.65 28.80
N VAL A 1216 5.17 34.08 28.82
CA VAL A 1216 4.82 35.52 28.83
C VAL A 1216 5.33 36.15 30.12
N LYS A 1217 5.02 35.55 31.27
CA LYS A 1217 5.39 36.16 32.55
C LYS A 1217 6.90 36.21 32.79
N ASP A 1218 7.61 35.12 32.56
CA ASP A 1218 9.03 35.01 32.94
C ASP A 1218 9.95 35.76 31.95
N VAL A 1219 9.50 36.09 30.73
CA VAL A 1219 10.32 36.77 29.69
C VAL A 1219 9.74 38.11 29.20
N ILE A 1220 8.42 38.24 29.01
CA ILE A 1220 7.80 39.49 28.52
C ILE A 1220 7.64 40.51 29.67
N GLU A 1221 7.23 40.10 30.88
CA GLU A 1221 7.07 41.05 32.02
C GLU A 1221 8.39 41.75 32.42
N PRO A 1222 9.55 41.07 32.54
CA PRO A 1222 10.82 41.75 32.87
C PRO A 1222 11.30 42.74 31.80
N HIS A 1223 10.96 42.49 30.54
CA HIS A 1223 11.39 43.30 29.39
C HIS A 1223 10.35 44.29 28.87
N LYS A 1224 9.18 44.42 29.52
CA LYS A 1224 8.05 45.20 28.98
C LYS A 1224 8.34 46.69 28.74
N SER A 1225 9.35 47.26 29.40
CA SER A 1225 9.86 48.61 29.11
C SER A 1225 10.42 48.76 27.68
N ASP A 1226 10.91 47.65 27.12
CA ASP A 1226 11.66 47.59 25.87
C ASP A 1226 10.73 47.21 24.70
N ILE A 1227 9.53 46.69 25.00
CA ILE A 1227 8.59 46.11 24.04
C ILE A 1227 7.64 47.18 23.52
N THR A 1228 7.92 47.69 22.33
CA THR A 1228 7.02 48.59 21.59
C THR A 1228 5.89 47.80 20.92
N ASN A 1229 6.24 46.68 20.29
CA ASN A 1229 5.31 45.78 19.60
C ASN A 1229 5.45 44.35 20.11
N ALA A 1230 4.35 43.59 20.11
CA ALA A 1230 4.35 42.14 20.27
C ALA A 1230 3.35 41.49 19.30
N TYR A 1231 3.67 40.29 18.82
CA TYR A 1231 2.86 39.53 17.88
C TYR A 1231 2.37 38.22 18.48
N ILE A 1232 1.09 37.89 18.30
CA ILE A 1232 0.58 36.55 18.58
C ILE A 1232 0.28 35.86 17.26
N PHE A 1233 0.96 34.75 16.97
CA PHE A 1233 0.77 33.97 15.77
C PHE A 1233 -0.33 32.93 15.99
N GLY A 1234 -1.35 32.99 15.15
CA GLY A 1234 -2.49 32.07 15.17
C GLY A 1234 -3.76 32.64 15.81
N GLY A 1235 -4.88 32.02 15.44
CA GLY A 1235 -6.20 32.40 15.94
C GLY A 1235 -6.40 32.07 17.42
N GLU A 1236 -7.50 32.52 18.01
CA GLU A 1236 -7.87 32.28 19.41
C GLU A 1236 -7.94 30.79 19.78
N LYS A 1237 -8.25 29.90 18.82
CA LYS A 1237 -8.25 28.44 19.01
C LYS A 1237 -6.85 27.80 19.01
N VAL A 1238 -5.81 28.55 18.64
CA VAL A 1238 -4.42 28.09 18.52
C VAL A 1238 -3.61 28.64 19.69
N VAL A 1239 -3.67 29.97 19.89
CA VAL A 1239 -3.15 30.66 21.08
C VAL A 1239 -4.32 31.37 21.75
N ALA A 1240 -4.71 30.90 22.94
CA ALA A 1240 -5.94 31.35 23.62
C ALA A 1240 -5.96 32.85 23.94
N SER A 1241 -7.16 33.40 24.15
CA SER A 1241 -7.31 34.80 24.57
C SER A 1241 -6.71 35.08 25.96
N THR A 1242 -6.61 34.07 26.84
CA THR A 1242 -5.87 34.21 28.11
C THR A 1242 -4.38 34.54 27.93
N VAL A 1243 -3.75 34.09 26.82
CA VAL A 1243 -2.38 34.47 26.46
C VAL A 1243 -2.32 35.92 25.95
N TYR A 1244 -3.34 36.35 25.19
CA TYR A 1244 -3.46 37.73 24.74
C TYR A 1244 -3.70 38.70 25.90
N GLU A 1245 -4.60 38.35 26.81
CA GLU A 1245 -4.91 39.07 28.05
C GLU A 1245 -3.65 39.19 28.91
N ALA A 1246 -2.93 38.08 29.16
CA ALA A 1246 -1.69 38.09 29.93
C ALA A 1246 -0.55 38.95 29.34
N ILE A 1247 -0.53 39.20 28.02
CA ILE A 1247 0.40 40.16 27.40
C ILE A 1247 -0.17 41.59 27.44
N SER A 1248 -1.50 41.73 27.34
CA SER A 1248 -2.19 43.03 27.32
C SER A 1248 -2.36 43.69 28.69
N GLU A 1249 -2.10 42.97 29.79
CA GLU A 1249 -2.09 43.49 31.17
C GLU A 1249 -0.73 44.08 31.60
N LEU A 1250 0.32 43.99 30.77
CA LEU A 1250 1.70 44.34 31.10
C LEU A 1250 2.10 45.80 30.81
#